data_AF-A0A1J4KEW5-F1
#
_entry.id   AF-A0A1J4KEW5-F1
#
_cell.length_a   1.000
_cell.length_b   1.000
_cell.length_c   1.000
_cell.angle_alpha   90.00
_cell.angle_beta   90.00
_cell.angle_gamma   90.00
#
_symmetry.space_group_name_H-M   'P 1'
#
loop_
_entity.id
_entity.type
_entity.pdbx_description
1 polymer ?
#
loop_
_entity_poly.entity_id
_entity_poly.type
_entity_poly.pdbx_seq_one_letter_code
_entity_poly.pdbx_strand_id
1 'polypeptide(L)'
;MSASDSIRKDSQSAANIEDMDYVNLTSKSISSITSQNILLKKKYNELNSKYSNLQKRHDSEIHRLENSMKGIVRQHNDQLSVLNSTITSLQESLDKLRTENTELKNSYIQSQSNCSPINFPKISISDEYNYKMQTIEYENKKLTRDLESQIEINNILQDKVNTIPEYEHLLKQSQDEIKKLKKQCTFIEQSDESAKTIKFYKNQLSSLQTKCADQEATISELKTTVSELKFELSSAKSELSQKESEISQILCDLPQNKDNEDNEEIFNQTLEIFDNLSKEQTNQIVELTKQRNEILTILHKYEKIESLNNDYLSHSNEENQQLKDQIEDLQQKLEQAIEESDNKVNELVESIGKIYEYEIDQDKSPIDNIVELIENRIVAPDSPSVKSNRERELKVLGQLENALKFFKTLAGSSSDDDTPIFNFQDRTFILTQCARIGQFIEEEAGDVKIPSVPNLFDPLEIESCSKVFFDFLENEEDINESPIRELYLMFLSCISVNFLLFNRVKELLSRKPTPTVRIDDSFRELYEEILNEIKDSEKVLGLYVDNPDNNFFSMLQIFVGEYEELRRENDDNIAAIEQLQAELIEVSQLTQNSSMMPEGEFKTIKSKIRKLKDDKRKLQECLNKEIKYRKSSNEKSRKQLEEAVQCLNIAKNEQEEFEKLKNKYQNLKQLSKDQENELNQYKEKLTELNDENEMLLKEKEELEASSESRIEELQENERKVREKNSSLAKRVTDLEKTNNEMLVDIKKRTEIIQEKLHERIQNLDNELKETREKLIKNLTEIKELRSIKHSNQVEITKLKFEVKNRSYMINQLTSQMKLKEEQFSAKSKAEVFQQQVKCDKLMNELSSNYDTARMKLVGLLKKKFNVTISETDSFNVIINALNRLIDEKMIAEMTTLNIDARSLINEIKKMENRINSNETTIEDLEMKNAIISKQNEALTKKNSQLENAQDELNKWISWARSIHRHITDGQVGPHSVDDLKYVLEESLMAAIGHRNVLRKLDIIRREKKILNSPMARKCIEKVPTQNRPSIRPVILALMWTRRLQIFGSYLTSAYKCGPNESNTFDEEI
;
A
#
# COMPACT_ATOMS: atom_id res chain seq x y z
N MET A 1 -49.65 35.00 -17.30
CA MET A 1 -50.52 36.00 -17.97
C MET A 1 -49.78 36.55 -19.17
N SER A 2 -50.52 36.84 -20.25
CA SER A 2 -50.19 37.62 -21.46
C SER A 2 -49.08 37.12 -22.41
N ALA A 3 -49.48 36.21 -23.30
CA ALA A 3 -49.78 36.48 -24.73
C ALA A 3 -48.78 37.28 -25.59
N SER A 4 -48.25 36.57 -26.59
CA SER A 4 -48.51 36.73 -28.04
C SER A 4 -48.28 38.06 -28.75
N ASP A 5 -47.82 37.88 -30.00
CA ASP A 5 -48.01 38.72 -31.17
C ASP A 5 -47.11 39.95 -31.33
N SER A 6 -46.10 39.82 -32.19
CA SER A 6 -45.89 40.83 -33.23
C SER A 6 -45.01 40.36 -34.40
N ILE A 7 -45.49 40.72 -35.60
CA ILE A 7 -44.78 40.95 -36.87
C ILE A 7 -44.58 39.77 -37.82
N ARG A 8 -45.69 39.46 -38.50
CA ARG A 8 -45.77 39.18 -39.94
C ARG A 8 -45.59 40.50 -40.72
N LYS A 9 -44.68 40.54 -41.69
CA LYS A 9 -44.80 41.18 -43.03
C LYS A 9 -43.40 41.42 -43.61
N ASP A 10 -43.03 40.67 -44.65
CA ASP A 10 -42.88 41.25 -45.98
C ASP A 10 -42.52 40.18 -47.03
N SER A 11 -43.09 40.40 -48.22
CA SER A 11 -42.60 39.95 -49.52
C SER A 11 -42.93 38.53 -50.01
N GLN A 12 -44.20 38.36 -50.39
CA GLN A 12 -44.56 37.60 -51.60
C GLN A 12 -44.26 38.45 -52.84
N SER A 13 -43.36 37.99 -53.72
CA SER A 13 -43.48 38.19 -55.17
C SER A 13 -42.53 37.28 -55.93
N ALA A 14 -43.06 36.68 -57.01
CA ALA A 14 -42.39 35.85 -58.02
C ALA A 14 -42.10 34.39 -57.60
N ALA A 15 -42.38 33.37 -58.38
CA ALA A 15 -43.16 33.22 -59.60
C ALA A 15 -43.44 31.72 -59.76
N ASN A 16 -44.63 31.37 -60.27
CA ASN A 16 -44.92 30.05 -60.83
C ASN A 16 -43.89 29.68 -61.90
N ILE A 17 -43.46 28.42 -61.91
CA ILE A 17 -43.25 27.48 -63.04
C ILE A 17 -42.25 26.39 -62.57
N GLU A 18 -42.54 25.12 -62.91
CA GLU A 18 -41.78 23.88 -62.62
C GLU A 18 -42.01 23.19 -61.27
N ASP A 19 -43.12 22.44 -61.15
CA ASP A 19 -43.38 21.61 -59.95
C ASP A 19 -43.87 20.18 -60.27
N MET A 20 -43.44 19.60 -61.40
CA MET A 20 -43.76 18.20 -61.75
C MET A 20 -42.56 17.24 -61.75
N ASP A 21 -41.32 17.73 -61.91
CA ASP A 21 -40.14 16.84 -61.94
C ASP A 21 -39.45 16.68 -60.57
N TYR A 22 -39.70 17.59 -59.62
CA TYR A 22 -39.10 17.50 -58.28
C TYR A 22 -39.76 16.41 -57.42
N VAL A 23 -41.07 16.18 -57.61
CA VAL A 23 -41.84 15.16 -56.84
C VAL A 23 -41.42 13.73 -57.21
N ASN A 24 -40.97 13.49 -58.44
CA ASN A 24 -40.50 12.17 -58.88
C ASN A 24 -39.07 11.84 -58.41
N LEU A 25 -38.20 12.84 -58.23
CA LEU A 25 -36.86 12.66 -57.68
C LEU A 25 -36.87 12.47 -56.16
N THR A 26 -37.78 13.15 -55.44
CA THR A 26 -37.99 12.93 -54.01
C THR A 26 -38.63 11.57 -53.73
N SER A 27 -39.57 11.12 -54.57
CA SER A 27 -40.19 9.78 -54.45
C SER A 27 -39.17 8.64 -54.60
N LYS A 28 -38.26 8.73 -55.58
CA LYS A 28 -37.18 7.72 -55.76
C LYS A 28 -36.14 7.75 -54.65
N SER A 29 -35.77 8.93 -54.14
CA SER A 29 -34.85 9.04 -53.00
C SER A 29 -35.49 8.51 -51.71
N ILE A 30 -36.76 8.80 -51.45
CA ILE A 30 -37.48 8.29 -50.28
C ILE A 30 -37.64 6.76 -50.37
N SER A 31 -37.93 6.21 -51.55
CA SER A 31 -37.97 4.76 -51.79
C SER A 31 -36.62 4.07 -51.53
N SER A 32 -35.51 4.68 -51.96
CA SER A 32 -34.16 4.17 -51.73
C SER A 32 -33.76 4.21 -50.25
N ILE A 33 -34.04 5.34 -49.58
CA ILE A 33 -33.80 5.52 -48.14
C ILE A 33 -34.65 4.56 -47.31
N THR A 34 -35.91 4.34 -47.70
CA THR A 34 -36.80 3.39 -47.01
C THR A 34 -36.28 1.96 -47.17
N SER A 35 -35.79 1.60 -48.36
CA SER A 35 -35.20 0.28 -48.62
C SER A 35 -33.89 0.07 -47.85
N GLN A 36 -33.04 1.09 -47.75
CA GLN A 36 -31.82 1.06 -46.92
C GLN A 36 -32.15 0.95 -45.42
N ASN A 37 -33.16 1.67 -44.93
CA ASN A 37 -33.59 1.59 -43.54
C ASN A 37 -34.18 0.22 -43.19
N ILE A 38 -34.92 -0.42 -44.11
CA ILE A 38 -35.41 -1.80 -43.93
C ILE A 38 -34.22 -2.78 -43.85
N LEU A 39 -33.20 -2.60 -44.70
CA LEU A 39 -32.00 -3.45 -44.70
C LEU A 39 -31.18 -3.26 -43.41
N LEU A 40 -31.00 -2.02 -42.95
CA LEU A 40 -30.32 -1.71 -41.69
C LEU A 40 -31.08 -2.28 -40.49
N LYS A 41 -32.41 -2.17 -40.47
CA LYS A 41 -33.24 -2.76 -39.40
C LYS A 41 -33.17 -4.29 -39.39
N LYS A 42 -33.07 -4.92 -40.56
CA LYS A 42 -32.86 -6.37 -40.67
C LYS A 42 -31.48 -6.78 -40.15
N LYS A 43 -30.41 -6.06 -40.53
CA LYS A 43 -29.05 -6.29 -40.02
C LYS A 43 -28.95 -6.07 -38.51
N TYR A 44 -29.60 -5.03 -37.98
CA TYR A 44 -29.67 -4.76 -36.55
C TYR A 44 -30.34 -5.90 -35.79
N ASN A 45 -31.48 -6.41 -36.30
CA ASN A 45 -32.18 -7.54 -35.67
C ASN A 45 -31.36 -8.84 -35.75
N GLU A 46 -30.63 -9.08 -36.84
CA GLU A 46 -29.68 -10.22 -36.94
C GLU A 46 -28.53 -10.08 -35.95
N LEU A 47 -27.97 -8.88 -35.79
CA LEU A 47 -26.90 -8.61 -34.85
C LEU A 47 -27.38 -8.80 -33.40
N ASN A 48 -28.56 -8.29 -33.08
CA ASN A 48 -29.16 -8.43 -31.75
C ASN A 48 -29.52 -9.89 -31.42
N SER A 49 -29.95 -10.66 -32.43
CA SER A 49 -30.16 -12.11 -32.30
C SER A 49 -28.85 -12.86 -32.07
N LYS A 50 -27.77 -12.51 -32.80
CA LYS A 50 -26.43 -13.07 -32.57
C LYS A 50 -25.88 -12.72 -31.19
N TYR A 51 -26.05 -11.48 -30.75
CA TYR A 51 -25.66 -11.03 -29.43
C TYR A 51 -26.42 -11.78 -28.33
N SER A 52 -27.74 -11.90 -28.45
CA SER A 52 -28.55 -12.68 -27.49
C SER A 52 -28.14 -14.15 -27.43
N ASN A 53 -27.76 -14.76 -28.56
CA ASN A 53 -27.25 -16.14 -28.59
C ASN A 53 -25.84 -16.25 -28.00
N LEU A 54 -24.98 -15.25 -28.19
CA LEU A 54 -23.65 -15.19 -27.59
C LEU A 54 -23.75 -15.03 -26.07
N GLN A 55 -24.61 -14.13 -25.61
CA GLN A 55 -24.92 -13.95 -24.17
C GLN A 55 -25.41 -15.26 -23.55
N LYS A 56 -26.37 -15.95 -24.18
CA LYS A 56 -26.85 -17.26 -23.68
C LYS A 56 -25.76 -18.33 -23.65
N ARG A 57 -24.84 -18.35 -24.61
CA ARG A 57 -23.68 -19.25 -24.58
C ARG A 57 -22.73 -18.89 -23.46
N HIS A 58 -22.45 -17.60 -23.27
CA HIS A 58 -21.58 -17.12 -22.21
C HIS A 58 -22.16 -17.44 -20.83
N ASP A 59 -23.45 -17.19 -20.62
CA ASP A 59 -24.15 -17.53 -19.38
C ASP A 59 -24.17 -19.05 -19.13
N SER A 60 -24.35 -19.85 -20.19
CA SER A 60 -24.30 -21.32 -20.09
C SER A 60 -22.89 -21.82 -19.73
N GLU A 61 -21.85 -21.19 -20.28
CA GLU A 61 -20.46 -21.55 -19.99
C GLU A 61 -20.04 -21.10 -18.59
N ILE A 62 -20.46 -19.91 -18.14
CA ILE A 62 -20.32 -19.48 -16.74
C ILE A 62 -21.00 -20.50 -15.82
N HIS A 63 -22.22 -20.92 -16.13
CA HIS A 63 -22.93 -21.87 -15.28
C HIS A 63 -22.28 -23.27 -15.29
N ARG A 64 -21.70 -23.68 -16.42
CA ARG A 64 -20.90 -24.91 -16.53
C ARG A 64 -19.62 -24.82 -15.70
N LEU A 65 -18.91 -23.69 -15.76
CA LEU A 65 -17.70 -23.44 -14.98
C LEU A 65 -18.01 -23.36 -13.49
N GLU A 66 -19.09 -22.70 -13.07
CA GLU A 66 -19.54 -22.67 -11.68
C GLU A 66 -19.86 -24.07 -11.15
N ASN A 67 -20.51 -24.91 -11.95
CA ASN A 67 -20.82 -26.29 -11.57
C ASN A 67 -19.57 -27.18 -11.53
N SER A 68 -18.62 -26.98 -12.45
CA SER A 68 -17.32 -27.64 -12.43
C SER A 68 -16.51 -27.25 -11.19
N MET A 69 -16.46 -25.95 -10.86
CA MET A 69 -15.77 -25.42 -9.69
C MET A 69 -16.40 -25.92 -8.39
N LYS A 70 -17.74 -26.00 -8.31
CA LYS A 70 -18.44 -26.65 -7.19
C LYS A 70 -18.13 -28.15 -7.07
N GLY A 71 -17.95 -28.84 -8.20
CA GLY A 71 -17.48 -30.23 -8.25
C GLY A 71 -16.08 -30.38 -7.68
N ILE A 72 -15.15 -29.53 -8.12
CA ILE A 72 -13.76 -29.49 -7.64
C ILE A 72 -13.72 -29.19 -6.13
N VAL A 73 -14.51 -28.23 -5.64
CA VAL A 73 -14.58 -27.92 -4.20
C VAL A 73 -15.12 -29.09 -3.38
N ARG A 74 -16.11 -29.85 -3.90
CA ARG A 74 -16.58 -31.07 -3.24
C ARG A 74 -15.49 -32.14 -3.21
N GLN A 75 -14.83 -32.37 -4.34
CA GLN A 75 -13.74 -33.33 -4.45
C GLN A 75 -12.58 -32.98 -3.51
N HIS A 76 -12.20 -31.70 -3.41
CA HIS A 76 -11.19 -31.23 -2.46
C HIS A 76 -11.62 -31.40 -1.00
N ASN A 77 -12.90 -31.18 -0.67
CA ASN A 77 -13.41 -31.42 0.68
C ASN A 77 -13.44 -32.90 1.05
N ASP A 78 -13.79 -33.77 0.10
CA ASP A 78 -13.76 -35.22 0.28
C ASP A 78 -12.30 -35.72 0.42
N GLN A 79 -11.38 -35.20 -0.39
CA GLN A 79 -9.94 -35.46 -0.28
C GLN A 79 -9.35 -34.95 1.03
N LEU A 80 -9.77 -33.77 1.53
CA LEU A 80 -9.37 -33.26 2.84
C LEU A 80 -9.91 -34.14 3.99
N SER A 81 -11.11 -34.68 3.85
CA SER A 81 -11.68 -35.63 4.81
C SER A 81 -10.86 -36.93 4.88
N VAL A 82 -10.48 -37.48 3.72
CA VAL A 82 -9.59 -38.65 3.61
C VAL A 82 -8.19 -38.34 4.13
N LEU A 83 -7.65 -37.16 3.84
CA LEU A 83 -6.35 -36.74 4.34
C LEU A 83 -6.36 -36.65 5.87
N ASN A 84 -7.42 -36.09 6.46
CA ASN A 84 -7.55 -35.98 7.91
C ASN A 84 -7.71 -37.35 8.59
N SER A 85 -8.45 -38.29 8.00
CA SER A 85 -8.52 -39.66 8.52
C SER A 85 -7.17 -40.39 8.40
N THR A 86 -6.43 -40.16 7.31
CA THR A 86 -5.10 -40.73 7.09
C THR A 86 -4.07 -40.16 8.07
N ILE A 87 -4.07 -38.83 8.29
CA ILE A 87 -3.23 -38.18 9.31
C ILE A 87 -3.54 -38.75 10.70
N THR A 88 -4.81 -38.96 11.03
CA THR A 88 -5.22 -39.56 12.30
C THR A 88 -4.69 -40.99 12.44
N SER A 89 -4.81 -41.81 11.39
CA SER A 89 -4.29 -43.18 11.37
C SER A 89 -2.75 -43.25 11.44
N LEU A 90 -2.05 -42.30 10.79
CA LEU A 90 -0.60 -42.18 10.87
C LEU A 90 -0.14 -41.73 12.27
N GLN A 91 -0.89 -40.82 12.91
CA GLN A 91 -0.62 -40.43 14.31
C GLN A 91 -0.81 -41.61 15.26
N GLU A 92 -1.88 -42.39 15.12
CA GLU A 92 -2.08 -43.62 15.89
C GLU A 92 -0.97 -44.65 15.66
N SER A 93 -0.51 -44.79 14.40
CA SER A 93 0.60 -45.69 14.05
C SER A 93 1.95 -45.20 14.59
N LEU A 94 2.20 -43.88 14.57
CA LEU A 94 3.39 -43.26 15.14
C LEU A 94 3.43 -43.42 16.66
N ASP A 95 2.30 -43.23 17.34
CA ASP A 95 2.20 -43.43 18.78
C ASP A 95 2.37 -44.92 19.14
N LYS A 96 1.83 -45.83 18.33
CA LYS A 96 2.09 -47.27 18.48
C LYS A 96 3.58 -47.61 18.30
N LEU A 97 4.24 -47.06 17.28
CA LEU A 97 5.69 -47.22 17.06
C LEU A 97 6.51 -46.61 18.20
N ARG A 98 6.08 -45.48 18.78
CA ARG A 98 6.73 -44.90 19.96
C ARG A 98 6.59 -45.81 21.17
N THR A 99 5.42 -46.39 21.39
CA THR A 99 5.22 -47.38 22.47
C THR A 99 6.08 -48.62 22.26
N GLU A 100 6.11 -49.17 21.05
CA GLU A 100 6.95 -50.32 20.69
C GLU A 100 8.45 -49.97 20.82
N ASN A 101 8.88 -48.76 20.43
CA ASN A 101 10.27 -48.33 20.63
C ASN A 101 10.62 -48.17 22.11
N THR A 102 9.70 -47.67 22.94
CA THR A 102 9.93 -47.63 24.40
C THR A 102 9.98 -49.02 25.00
N GLU A 103 9.16 -49.95 24.54
CA GLU A 103 9.19 -51.36 24.96
C GLU A 103 10.48 -52.06 24.50
N LEU A 104 10.90 -51.85 23.25
CA LEU A 104 12.17 -52.35 22.71
C LEU A 104 13.36 -51.73 23.42
N LYS A 105 13.34 -50.44 23.74
CA LYS A 105 14.38 -49.77 24.51
C LYS A 105 14.46 -50.30 25.94
N ASN A 106 13.32 -50.54 26.57
CA ASN A 106 13.24 -51.16 27.90
C ASN A 106 13.73 -52.62 27.84
N SER A 107 13.34 -53.39 26.82
CA SER A 107 13.79 -54.76 26.57
C SER A 107 15.29 -54.83 26.22
N TYR A 108 15.83 -53.83 25.52
CA TYR A 108 17.26 -53.67 25.21
C TYR A 108 18.07 -53.36 26.48
N ILE A 109 17.57 -52.47 27.33
CA ILE A 109 18.17 -52.18 28.66
C ILE A 109 18.13 -53.44 29.54
N GLN A 110 17.05 -54.22 29.45
CA GLN A 110 16.88 -55.46 30.20
C GLN A 110 17.75 -56.61 29.67
N SER A 111 18.00 -56.66 28.36
CA SER A 111 18.91 -57.64 27.73
C SER A 111 20.39 -57.26 27.84
N GLN A 112 20.75 -55.96 27.90
CA GLN A 112 22.10 -55.54 28.29
C GLN A 112 22.48 -55.93 29.72
N SER A 113 21.48 -56.09 30.61
CA SER A 113 21.71 -56.56 31.98
C SER A 113 21.93 -58.08 32.09
N ASN A 114 21.63 -58.84 31.03
CA ASN A 114 21.70 -60.31 31.02
C ASN A 114 22.19 -60.83 29.65
N CYS A 115 23.50 -60.83 29.40
CA CYS A 115 24.26 -62.00 28.91
C CYS A 115 25.61 -61.64 28.27
N SER A 116 26.61 -62.44 28.68
CA SER A 116 27.96 -62.58 28.11
C SER A 116 27.95 -63.26 26.71
N PRO A 117 29.05 -63.18 25.94
CA PRO A 117 29.04 -63.40 24.50
C PRO A 117 29.37 -64.85 24.12
N ILE A 118 28.45 -65.58 23.47
CA ILE A 118 28.78 -66.84 22.78
C ILE A 118 28.03 -66.98 21.45
N ASN A 119 28.84 -67.15 20.40
CA ASN A 119 28.62 -67.61 19.02
C ASN A 119 27.43 -68.55 18.76
N PHE A 120 26.79 -68.39 17.58
CA PHE A 120 26.40 -69.49 16.66
C PHE A 120 26.01 -68.96 15.25
N PRO A 121 25.87 -69.81 14.20
CA PRO A 121 26.61 -69.67 12.95
C PRO A 121 25.75 -69.34 11.70
N LYS A 122 26.47 -68.92 10.66
CA LYS A 122 26.00 -68.64 9.28
C LYS A 122 25.26 -69.82 8.64
N ILE A 123 24.07 -69.58 8.09
CA ILE A 123 23.48 -70.37 6.99
C ILE A 123 23.04 -69.40 5.88
N SER A 124 23.38 -69.80 4.65
CA SER A 124 23.31 -69.07 3.39
C SER A 124 21.87 -68.87 2.89
N ILE A 125 21.38 -67.63 2.91
CA ILE A 125 20.21 -67.14 2.16
C ILE A 125 20.68 -65.93 1.33
N SER A 126 21.74 -66.12 0.54
CA SER A 126 22.49 -64.99 -0.05
C SER A 126 21.83 -64.38 -1.28
N ASP A 127 21.12 -65.16 -2.11
CA ASP A 127 20.79 -64.68 -3.46
C ASP A 127 19.35 -64.15 -3.60
N GLU A 128 18.37 -64.78 -2.95
CA GLU A 128 17.00 -64.24 -2.90
C GLU A 128 16.91 -62.99 -2.01
N TYR A 129 17.75 -62.93 -0.97
CA TYR A 129 17.85 -61.78 -0.09
C TYR A 129 18.56 -60.61 -0.78
N ASN A 130 19.58 -60.87 -1.61
CA ASN A 130 20.24 -59.82 -2.40
C ASN A 130 19.33 -59.22 -3.47
N TYR A 131 18.50 -60.02 -4.14
CA TYR A 131 17.58 -59.49 -5.16
C TYR A 131 16.48 -58.64 -4.50
N LYS A 132 15.87 -59.12 -3.40
CA LYS A 132 14.91 -58.32 -2.61
C LYS A 132 15.55 -57.08 -2.02
N MET A 133 16.80 -57.15 -1.55
CA MET A 133 17.55 -55.99 -1.07
C MET A 133 17.83 -54.98 -2.18
N GLN A 134 18.19 -55.41 -3.39
CA GLN A 134 18.42 -54.50 -4.52
C GLN A 134 17.14 -53.79 -4.96
N THR A 135 16.00 -54.49 -4.98
CA THR A 135 14.69 -53.88 -5.28
C THR A 135 14.29 -52.87 -4.20
N ILE A 136 14.43 -53.24 -2.93
CA ILE A 136 14.17 -52.34 -1.79
C ILE A 136 15.13 -51.14 -1.80
N GLU A 137 16.40 -51.34 -2.15
CA GLU A 137 17.38 -50.26 -2.22
C GLU A 137 17.10 -49.32 -3.40
N TYR A 138 16.61 -49.83 -4.52
CA TYR A 138 16.18 -49.02 -5.66
C TYR A 138 14.92 -48.19 -5.33
N GLU A 139 13.91 -48.80 -4.71
CA GLU A 139 12.70 -48.11 -4.26
C GLU A 139 13.01 -47.07 -3.18
N ASN A 140 13.87 -47.38 -2.21
CA ASN A 140 14.31 -46.43 -1.21
C ASN A 140 15.10 -45.26 -1.82
N LYS A 141 15.94 -45.49 -2.84
CA LYS A 141 16.63 -44.42 -3.57
C LYS A 141 15.67 -43.54 -4.37
N LYS A 142 14.59 -44.11 -4.90
CA LYS A 142 13.52 -43.35 -5.57
C LYS A 142 12.75 -42.51 -4.54
N LEU A 143 12.31 -43.12 -3.45
CA LEU A 143 11.61 -42.43 -2.36
C LEU A 143 12.45 -41.30 -1.76
N THR A 144 13.75 -41.50 -1.60
CA THR A 144 14.68 -40.50 -1.07
C THR A 144 14.76 -39.29 -2.00
N ARG A 145 14.84 -39.50 -3.33
CA ARG A 145 14.83 -38.39 -4.31
C ARG A 145 13.51 -37.64 -4.33
N ASP A 146 12.39 -38.36 -4.25
CA ASP A 146 11.06 -37.74 -4.22
C ASP A 146 10.88 -36.91 -2.93
N LEU A 147 11.45 -37.37 -1.80
CA LEU A 147 11.50 -36.62 -0.55
C LEU A 147 12.42 -35.39 -0.64
N GLU A 148 13.57 -35.50 -1.28
CA GLU A 148 14.50 -34.38 -1.50
C GLU A 148 13.85 -33.27 -2.34
N SER A 149 13.16 -33.61 -3.43
CA SER A 149 12.41 -32.64 -4.23
C SER A 149 11.23 -32.02 -3.47
N GLN A 150 10.55 -32.77 -2.60
CA GLN A 150 9.51 -32.21 -1.73
C GLN A 150 10.08 -31.26 -0.68
N ILE A 151 11.26 -31.57 -0.10
CA ILE A 151 11.96 -30.69 0.84
C ILE A 151 12.38 -29.39 0.13
N GLU A 152 12.87 -29.48 -1.09
CA GLU A 152 13.29 -28.32 -1.90
C GLU A 152 12.11 -27.38 -2.22
N ILE A 153 10.98 -27.93 -2.68
CA ILE A 153 9.73 -27.16 -2.92
C ILE A 153 9.24 -26.51 -1.62
N ASN A 154 9.33 -27.22 -0.49
CA ASN A 154 8.90 -26.69 0.80
C ASN A 154 9.83 -25.59 1.31
N ASN A 155 11.14 -25.68 1.06
CA ASN A 155 12.10 -24.62 1.38
C ASN A 155 11.84 -23.35 0.54
N ILE A 156 11.60 -23.50 -0.77
CA ILE A 156 11.24 -22.37 -1.65
C ILE A 156 9.93 -21.71 -1.20
N LEU A 157 8.94 -22.51 -0.81
CA LEU A 157 7.69 -22.00 -0.22
C LEU A 157 7.94 -21.26 1.10
N GLN A 158 8.80 -21.80 1.96
CA GLN A 158 9.14 -21.19 3.25
C GLN A 158 9.81 -19.82 3.05
N ASP A 159 10.78 -19.73 2.13
CA ASP A 159 11.49 -18.48 1.84
C ASP A 159 10.55 -17.43 1.24
N LYS A 160 9.69 -17.81 0.28
CA LYS A 160 8.68 -16.88 -0.26
C LYS A 160 7.66 -16.45 0.79
N VAL A 161 7.25 -17.34 1.70
CA VAL A 161 6.35 -16.99 2.82
C VAL A 161 7.04 -16.05 3.82
N ASN A 162 8.34 -16.19 4.04
CA ASN A 162 9.11 -15.34 4.95
C ASN A 162 9.34 -13.92 4.41
N THR A 163 9.36 -13.72 3.09
CA THR A 163 9.52 -12.38 2.48
C THR A 163 8.21 -11.56 2.49
N ILE A 164 7.03 -12.19 2.50
CA ILE A 164 5.73 -11.49 2.49
C ILE A 164 5.57 -10.51 3.68
N PRO A 165 5.90 -10.88 4.94
CA PRO A 165 5.85 -9.97 6.09
C PRO A 165 6.73 -8.72 5.95
N GLU A 166 7.90 -8.83 5.30
CA GLU A 166 8.79 -7.69 5.09
C GLU A 166 8.16 -6.69 4.11
N TYR A 167 7.61 -7.16 2.99
CA TYR A 167 6.88 -6.30 2.04
C TYR A 167 5.61 -5.70 2.65
N GLU A 168 4.87 -6.45 3.47
CA GLU A 168 3.70 -5.93 4.18
C GLU A 168 4.09 -4.85 5.22
N HIS A 169 5.26 -4.98 5.85
CA HIS A 169 5.81 -3.95 6.74
C HIS A 169 6.21 -2.68 5.99
N LEU A 170 6.94 -2.79 4.87
CA LEU A 170 7.32 -1.67 4.00
C LEU A 170 6.10 -0.94 3.42
N LEU A 171 5.07 -1.68 3.01
CA LEU A 171 3.81 -1.11 2.54
C LEU A 171 3.13 -0.31 3.66
N LYS A 172 3.08 -0.86 4.88
CA LYS A 172 2.47 -0.18 6.03
C LYS A 172 3.22 1.10 6.41
N GLN A 173 4.55 1.08 6.38
CA GLN A 173 5.38 2.25 6.61
C GLN A 173 5.10 3.36 5.58
N SER A 174 5.03 2.99 4.30
CA SER A 174 4.72 3.92 3.21
C SER A 174 3.30 4.50 3.32
N GLN A 175 2.31 3.68 3.70
CA GLN A 175 0.94 4.12 3.93
C GLN A 175 0.81 5.10 5.12
N ASP A 176 1.58 4.90 6.19
CA ASP A 176 1.58 5.80 7.34
C ASP A 176 2.29 7.13 7.04
N GLU A 177 3.32 7.11 6.21
CA GLU A 177 3.96 8.33 5.69
C GLU A 177 3.02 9.13 4.78
N ILE A 178 2.26 8.46 3.90
CA ILE A 178 1.18 9.10 3.12
C ILE A 178 0.14 9.73 4.04
N LYS A 179 -0.27 9.06 5.13
CA LYS A 179 -1.22 9.67 6.10
C LYS A 179 -0.64 10.90 6.77
N LYS A 180 0.65 10.89 7.11
CA LYS A 180 1.35 12.03 7.73
C LYS A 180 1.41 13.22 6.77
N LEU A 181 1.80 12.98 5.51
CA LEU A 181 1.84 14.00 4.46
C LEU A 181 0.44 14.54 4.11
N LYS A 182 -0.60 13.70 4.05
CA LYS A 182 -1.98 14.17 3.87
C LYS A 182 -2.42 15.12 4.98
N LYS A 183 -2.09 14.80 6.24
CA LYS A 183 -2.38 15.68 7.39
C LYS A 183 -1.63 17.02 7.29
N GLN A 184 -0.37 17.01 6.84
CA GLN A 184 0.39 18.23 6.61
C GLN A 184 -0.18 19.06 5.45
N CYS A 185 -0.60 18.44 4.34
CA CYS A 185 -1.30 19.13 3.26
C CYS A 185 -2.59 19.79 3.75
N THR A 186 -3.42 19.09 4.53
CA THR A 186 -4.68 19.66 5.05
C THR A 186 -4.45 20.80 6.05
N PHE A 187 -3.31 20.81 6.75
CA PHE A 187 -2.95 21.87 7.68
C PHE A 187 -2.44 23.11 6.93
N ILE A 188 -1.63 22.92 5.88
CA ILE A 188 -1.12 24.00 5.04
C ILE A 188 -2.24 24.59 4.16
N GLU A 189 -3.21 23.80 3.71
CA GLU A 189 -4.40 24.28 2.99
C GLU A 189 -5.29 25.22 3.82
N GLN A 190 -5.07 25.33 5.14
CA GLN A 190 -5.76 26.27 6.04
C GLN A 190 -4.96 27.57 6.28
N SER A 191 -3.76 27.70 5.71
CA SER A 191 -2.89 28.87 5.83
C SER A 191 -2.76 29.55 4.45
N ASP A 192 -3.08 30.85 4.37
CA ASP A 192 -3.11 31.61 3.10
C ASP A 192 -1.73 31.80 2.43
N GLU A 193 -0.64 31.40 3.11
CA GLU A 193 0.72 31.44 2.56
C GLU A 193 1.24 30.03 2.31
N SER A 194 1.18 29.58 1.04
CA SER A 194 2.26 28.83 0.33
C SER A 194 1.78 27.78 -0.70
N ALA A 195 1.26 28.24 -1.85
CA ALA A 195 0.97 27.38 -3.00
C ALA A 195 2.18 26.56 -3.50
N LYS A 196 3.41 27.05 -3.30
CA LYS A 196 4.66 26.33 -3.65
C LYS A 196 4.91 25.12 -2.74
N THR A 197 4.67 25.25 -1.44
CA THR A 197 4.84 24.17 -0.46
C THR A 197 3.77 23.09 -0.64
N ILE A 198 2.52 23.50 -0.92
CA ILE A 198 1.44 22.57 -1.27
C ILE A 198 1.78 21.77 -2.54
N LYS A 199 2.36 22.41 -3.57
CA LYS A 199 2.77 21.72 -4.80
C LYS A 199 3.90 20.71 -4.54
N PHE A 200 4.88 21.05 -3.71
CA PHE A 200 5.97 20.15 -3.32
C PHE A 200 5.43 18.90 -2.60
N TYR A 201 4.57 19.10 -1.59
CA TYR A 201 3.98 17.98 -0.86
C TYR A 201 3.00 17.16 -1.71
N LYS A 202 2.25 17.78 -2.64
CA LYS A 202 1.42 17.04 -3.61
C LYS A 202 2.26 16.16 -4.53
N ASN A 203 3.40 16.64 -5.02
CA ASN A 203 4.30 15.86 -5.86
C ASN A 203 4.93 14.68 -5.09
N GLN A 204 5.37 14.90 -3.84
CA GLN A 204 5.83 13.80 -2.99
C GLN A 204 4.72 12.78 -2.74
N LEU A 205 3.49 13.25 -2.48
CA LEU A 205 2.33 12.40 -2.26
C LEU A 205 2.04 11.52 -3.47
N SER A 206 2.07 12.09 -4.68
CA SER A 206 1.87 11.35 -5.92
C SER A 206 2.95 10.28 -6.12
N SER A 207 4.22 10.59 -5.85
CA SER A 207 5.33 9.63 -5.98
C SER A 207 5.25 8.47 -4.98
N LEU A 208 4.83 8.74 -3.74
CA LEU A 208 4.63 7.70 -2.72
C LEU A 208 3.39 6.85 -3.03
N GLN A 209 2.34 7.45 -3.58
CA GLN A 209 1.16 6.71 -4.04
C GLN A 209 1.49 5.75 -5.18
N THR A 210 2.37 6.13 -6.11
CA THR A 210 2.83 5.23 -7.18
C THR A 210 3.64 4.08 -6.59
N LYS A 211 4.59 4.36 -5.69
CA LYS A 211 5.37 3.31 -5.01
C LYS A 211 4.48 2.34 -4.21
N CYS A 212 3.44 2.81 -3.53
CA CYS A 212 2.48 1.93 -2.85
C CYS A 212 1.71 1.05 -3.83
N ALA A 213 1.30 1.59 -4.98
CA ALA A 213 0.60 0.80 -6.01
C ALA A 213 1.50 -0.30 -6.58
N ASP A 214 2.78 0.00 -6.83
CA ASP A 214 3.76 -0.98 -7.32
C ASP A 214 4.04 -2.07 -6.26
N GLN A 215 4.12 -1.70 -4.98
CA GLN A 215 4.26 -2.64 -3.86
C GLN A 215 3.01 -3.52 -3.67
N GLU A 216 1.80 -2.98 -3.87
CA GLU A 216 0.57 -3.76 -3.83
C GLU A 216 0.46 -4.74 -5.00
N ALA A 217 0.94 -4.35 -6.19
CA ALA A 217 1.01 -5.22 -7.35
C ALA A 217 1.98 -6.40 -7.12
N THR A 218 3.19 -6.13 -6.62
CA THR A 218 4.19 -7.17 -6.32
C THR A 218 3.73 -8.12 -5.20
N ILE A 219 3.08 -7.63 -4.14
CA ILE A 219 2.46 -8.49 -3.11
C ILE A 219 1.36 -9.37 -3.71
N SER A 220 0.58 -8.83 -4.65
CA SER A 220 -0.50 -9.59 -5.31
C SER A 220 0.07 -10.71 -6.19
N GLU A 221 1.15 -10.44 -6.93
CA GLU A 221 1.88 -11.43 -7.75
C GLU A 221 2.56 -12.51 -6.89
N LEU A 222 3.13 -12.14 -5.74
CA LEU A 222 3.65 -13.11 -4.78
C LEU A 222 2.53 -13.99 -4.19
N LYS A 223 1.34 -13.43 -3.93
CA LYS A 223 0.19 -14.21 -3.42
C LYS A 223 -0.37 -15.17 -4.48
N THR A 224 -0.37 -14.81 -5.76
CA THR A 224 -0.79 -15.72 -6.84
C THR A 224 0.20 -16.86 -7.01
N THR A 225 1.51 -16.56 -7.08
CA THR A 225 2.54 -17.61 -7.21
C THR A 225 2.57 -18.57 -6.01
N VAL A 226 2.36 -18.10 -4.78
CA VAL A 226 2.21 -18.98 -3.60
C VAL A 226 0.95 -19.85 -3.71
N SER A 227 -0.12 -19.36 -4.32
CA SER A 227 -1.35 -20.13 -4.52
C SER A 227 -1.19 -21.21 -5.58
N GLU A 228 -0.49 -20.90 -6.67
CA GLU A 228 -0.13 -21.85 -7.74
C GLU A 228 0.76 -22.98 -7.20
N LEU A 229 1.83 -22.64 -6.46
CA LEU A 229 2.71 -23.65 -5.85
C LEU A 229 1.99 -24.53 -4.83
N LYS A 230 1.04 -23.98 -4.06
CA LYS A 230 0.19 -24.78 -3.16
C LYS A 230 -0.73 -25.74 -3.91
N PHE A 231 -1.21 -25.34 -5.09
CA PHE A 231 -2.03 -26.19 -5.95
C PHE A 231 -1.19 -27.34 -6.53
N GLU A 232 0.00 -27.05 -7.05
CA GLU A 232 0.93 -28.06 -7.56
C GLU A 232 1.33 -29.07 -6.46
N LEU A 233 1.65 -28.59 -5.25
CA LEU A 233 1.94 -29.45 -4.10
C LEU A 233 0.77 -30.37 -3.75
N SER A 234 -0.46 -29.87 -3.85
CA SER A 234 -1.68 -30.65 -3.58
C SER A 234 -1.92 -31.70 -4.66
N SER A 235 -1.65 -31.38 -5.93
CA SER A 235 -1.73 -32.31 -7.07
C SER A 235 -0.73 -33.46 -6.91
N ALA A 236 0.54 -33.13 -6.66
CA ALA A 236 1.60 -34.12 -6.45
C ALA A 236 1.30 -35.07 -5.27
N LYS A 237 0.72 -34.54 -4.19
CA LYS A 237 0.32 -35.34 -3.02
C LYS A 237 -0.84 -36.29 -3.33
N SER A 238 -1.79 -35.88 -4.17
CA SER A 238 -2.88 -36.75 -4.63
C SER A 238 -2.37 -37.88 -5.52
N GLU A 239 -1.45 -37.59 -6.44
CA GLU A 239 -0.83 -38.60 -7.30
C GLU A 239 -0.05 -39.65 -6.49
N LEU A 240 0.69 -39.20 -5.48
CA LEU A 240 1.43 -40.10 -4.59
C LEU A 240 0.49 -41.04 -3.82
N SER A 241 -0.62 -40.51 -3.29
CA SER A 241 -1.63 -41.32 -2.59
C SER A 241 -2.33 -42.33 -3.52
N GLN A 242 -2.59 -41.95 -4.78
CA GLN A 242 -3.13 -42.87 -5.77
C GLN A 242 -2.16 -44.02 -6.07
N LYS A 243 -0.87 -43.72 -6.22
CA LYS A 243 0.16 -44.74 -6.48
C LYS A 243 0.37 -45.68 -5.29
N GLU A 244 0.27 -45.19 -4.06
CA GLU A 244 0.27 -46.02 -2.85
C GLU A 244 -0.92 -47.00 -2.80
N SER A 245 -2.10 -46.55 -3.26
CA SER A 245 -3.29 -47.41 -3.38
C SER A 245 -3.12 -48.48 -4.46
N GLU A 246 -2.55 -48.13 -5.62
CA GLU A 246 -2.29 -49.08 -6.71
C GLU A 246 -1.29 -50.17 -6.28
N ILE A 247 -0.23 -49.80 -5.56
CA ILE A 247 0.75 -50.75 -4.99
C ILE A 247 0.08 -51.68 -3.98
N SER A 248 -0.79 -51.15 -3.12
CA SER A 248 -1.51 -51.93 -2.11
C SER A 248 -2.49 -52.94 -2.73
N GLN A 249 -3.07 -52.61 -3.89
CA GLN A 249 -4.00 -53.48 -4.60
C GLN A 249 -3.29 -54.63 -5.32
N ILE A 250 -2.14 -54.35 -5.94
CA ILE A 250 -1.30 -55.38 -6.58
C ILE A 250 -0.77 -56.41 -5.55
N LEU A 251 -0.51 -55.99 -4.32
CA LEU A 251 -0.11 -56.87 -3.21
C LEU A 251 -1.21 -57.84 -2.75
N CYS A 252 -2.49 -57.52 -3.00
CA CYS A 252 -3.63 -58.35 -2.61
C CYS A 252 -3.97 -59.46 -3.62
N ASP A 253 -3.59 -59.30 -4.90
CA ASP A 253 -4.06 -60.17 -5.99
C ASP A 253 -3.12 -61.36 -6.31
N LEU A 254 -2.08 -61.62 -5.50
CA LEU A 254 -1.19 -62.78 -5.69
C LEU A 254 -1.85 -64.09 -5.18
N PRO A 255 -2.20 -65.07 -6.04
CA PRO A 255 -2.87 -66.30 -5.61
C PRO A 255 -1.86 -67.34 -5.09
N GLN A 256 -2.18 -67.98 -3.96
CA GLN A 256 -1.52 -69.20 -3.49
C GLN A 256 -2.26 -70.47 -3.94
N ASN A 257 -1.51 -71.41 -4.55
CA ASN A 257 -1.78 -72.84 -4.85
C ASN A 257 -2.75 -73.18 -6.01
N LYS A 258 -2.24 -73.81 -7.10
CA LYS A 258 -2.03 -75.26 -7.41
C LYS A 258 -3.29 -75.94 -7.98
N ASP A 259 -3.37 -76.04 -9.31
CA ASP A 259 -3.28 -77.32 -10.06
C ASP A 259 -3.34 -77.11 -11.59
N ASN A 260 -2.43 -77.83 -12.25
CA ASN A 260 -2.25 -78.36 -13.62
C ASN A 260 -2.98 -77.84 -14.89
N GLU A 261 -2.13 -77.74 -15.93
CA GLU A 261 -2.31 -77.88 -17.39
C GLU A 261 -2.93 -76.75 -18.22
N ASP A 262 -3.77 -75.86 -17.67
CA ASP A 262 -4.12 -74.59 -18.37
C ASP A 262 -3.08 -73.48 -18.14
N ASN A 263 -2.07 -73.75 -17.31
CA ASN A 263 -1.12 -72.77 -16.83
C ASN A 263 -0.09 -72.35 -17.87
N GLU A 264 0.21 -73.12 -18.92
CA GLU A 264 1.28 -72.74 -19.88
C GLU A 264 0.80 -71.67 -20.87
N GLU A 265 -0.47 -71.73 -21.31
CA GLU A 265 -1.08 -70.70 -22.15
C GLU A 265 -1.36 -69.43 -21.34
N ILE A 266 -1.86 -69.58 -20.10
CA ILE A 266 -2.01 -68.45 -19.18
C ILE A 266 -0.65 -67.86 -18.83
N PHE A 267 0.40 -68.66 -18.62
CA PHE A 267 1.74 -68.18 -18.33
C PHE A 267 2.35 -67.45 -19.52
N ASN A 268 2.17 -67.94 -20.75
CA ASN A 268 2.64 -67.25 -21.95
C ASN A 268 1.87 -65.95 -22.22
N GLN A 269 0.55 -65.93 -22.02
CA GLN A 269 -0.25 -64.70 -22.08
C GLN A 269 0.15 -63.72 -20.96
N THR A 270 0.42 -64.23 -19.76
CA THR A 270 0.91 -63.43 -18.64
C THR A 270 2.30 -62.87 -18.94
N LEU A 271 3.19 -63.64 -19.57
CA LEU A 271 4.51 -63.19 -20.01
C LEU A 271 4.40 -62.12 -21.10
N GLU A 272 3.49 -62.29 -22.06
CA GLU A 272 3.27 -61.31 -23.12
C GLU A 272 2.66 -60.01 -22.55
N ILE A 273 1.74 -60.11 -21.60
CA ILE A 273 1.23 -58.97 -20.83
C ILE A 273 2.38 -58.32 -20.05
N PHE A 274 3.26 -59.11 -19.43
CA PHE A 274 4.40 -58.59 -18.67
C PHE A 274 5.44 -57.92 -19.56
N ASP A 275 5.72 -58.46 -20.73
CA ASP A 275 6.63 -57.86 -21.71
C ASP A 275 6.04 -56.57 -22.30
N ASN A 276 4.74 -56.54 -22.56
CA ASN A 276 4.05 -55.33 -23.00
C ASN A 276 4.01 -54.28 -21.89
N LEU A 277 3.76 -54.69 -20.64
CA LEU A 277 3.82 -53.81 -19.47
C LEU A 277 5.25 -53.29 -19.25
N SER A 278 6.27 -54.12 -19.42
CA SER A 278 7.67 -53.74 -19.27
C SER A 278 8.11 -52.78 -20.37
N LYS A 279 7.68 -53.00 -21.61
CA LYS A 279 7.89 -52.06 -22.72
C LYS A 279 7.18 -50.73 -22.48
N GLU A 280 5.93 -50.77 -22.03
CA GLU A 280 5.15 -49.57 -21.70
C GLU A 280 5.80 -48.80 -20.54
N GLN A 281 6.22 -49.49 -19.48
CA GLN A 281 6.98 -48.90 -18.38
C GLN A 281 8.31 -48.33 -18.85
N THR A 282 9.02 -49.01 -19.77
CA THR A 282 10.27 -48.50 -20.34
C THR A 282 10.03 -47.22 -21.14
N ASN A 283 8.97 -47.17 -21.94
CA ASN A 283 8.60 -45.97 -22.69
C ASN A 283 8.21 -44.82 -21.74
N GLN A 284 7.45 -45.11 -20.69
CA GLN A 284 7.11 -44.14 -19.65
C GLN A 284 8.36 -43.63 -18.92
N ILE A 285 9.32 -44.50 -18.60
CA ILE A 285 10.60 -44.11 -17.99
C ILE A 285 11.39 -43.21 -18.94
N VAL A 286 11.40 -43.49 -20.24
CA VAL A 286 12.07 -42.65 -21.25
C VAL A 286 11.42 -41.27 -21.33
N GLU A 287 10.08 -41.20 -21.36
CA GLU A 287 9.38 -39.91 -21.40
C GLU A 287 9.54 -39.13 -20.08
N LEU A 288 9.48 -39.78 -18.93
CA LEU A 288 9.76 -39.17 -17.63
C LEU A 288 11.22 -38.68 -17.53
N THR A 289 12.17 -39.41 -18.13
CA THR A 289 13.58 -38.99 -18.18
C THR A 289 13.74 -37.75 -19.06
N LYS A 290 13.01 -37.68 -20.17
CA LYS A 290 12.97 -36.50 -21.04
C LYS A 290 12.36 -35.29 -20.33
N GLN A 291 11.20 -35.46 -19.68
CA GLN A 291 10.57 -34.44 -18.87
C GLN A 291 11.48 -33.96 -17.74
N ARG A 292 12.17 -34.87 -17.03
CA ARG A 292 13.17 -34.53 -16.01
C ARG A 292 14.28 -33.66 -16.59
N ASN A 293 14.80 -33.99 -17.77
CA ASN A 293 15.87 -33.20 -18.40
C ASN A 293 15.39 -31.80 -18.83
N GLU A 294 14.14 -31.69 -19.27
CA GLU A 294 13.50 -30.40 -19.56
C GLU A 294 13.33 -29.57 -18.28
N ILE A 295 12.86 -30.18 -17.19
CA ILE A 295 12.75 -29.53 -15.87
C ILE A 295 14.13 -29.10 -15.36
N LEU A 296 15.17 -29.94 -15.46
CA LEU A 296 16.54 -29.57 -15.10
C LEU A 296 17.07 -28.40 -15.94
N THR A 297 16.72 -28.35 -17.22
CA THR A 297 17.08 -27.22 -18.10
C THR A 297 16.37 -25.93 -17.66
N ILE A 298 15.11 -26.04 -17.22
CA ILE A 298 14.35 -24.91 -16.67
C ILE A 298 14.94 -24.46 -15.33
N LEU A 299 15.27 -25.40 -14.43
CA LEU A 299 15.92 -25.11 -13.15
C LEU A 299 17.24 -24.36 -13.34
N HIS A 300 18.12 -24.81 -14.25
CA HIS A 300 19.35 -24.08 -14.54
C HIS A 300 19.12 -22.66 -15.09
N LYS A 301 18.01 -22.42 -15.81
CA LYS A 301 17.63 -21.07 -16.22
C LYS A 301 17.16 -20.24 -15.02
N TYR A 302 16.40 -20.83 -14.10
CA TYR A 302 15.97 -20.16 -12.87
C TYR A 302 17.15 -19.84 -11.96
N GLU A 303 18.08 -20.77 -11.74
CA GLU A 303 19.33 -20.53 -10.99
C GLU A 303 20.12 -19.37 -11.59
N LYS A 304 20.18 -19.30 -12.93
CA LYS A 304 20.82 -18.17 -13.61
C LYS A 304 20.07 -16.85 -13.40
N ILE A 305 18.74 -16.85 -13.47
CA ILE A 305 17.91 -15.66 -13.20
C ILE A 305 18.07 -15.23 -11.74
N GLU A 306 18.09 -16.17 -10.81
CA GLU A 306 18.29 -15.91 -9.38
C GLU A 306 19.67 -15.32 -9.11
N SER A 307 20.73 -15.84 -9.75
CA SER A 307 22.07 -15.26 -9.66
C SER A 307 22.09 -13.81 -10.15
N LEU A 308 21.45 -13.52 -11.29
CA LEU A 308 21.34 -12.16 -11.82
C LEU A 308 20.52 -11.26 -10.90
N ASN A 309 19.43 -11.76 -10.32
CA ASN A 309 18.59 -11.00 -9.42
C ASN A 309 19.31 -10.67 -8.11
N ASN A 310 20.12 -11.60 -7.59
CA ASN A 310 20.98 -11.35 -6.44
C ASN A 310 22.05 -10.30 -6.75
N ASP A 311 22.64 -10.32 -7.94
CA ASP A 311 23.57 -9.28 -8.39
C ASP A 311 22.87 -7.90 -8.49
N TYR A 312 21.66 -7.84 -9.05
CA TYR A 312 20.85 -6.61 -9.10
C TYR A 312 20.49 -6.09 -7.71
N LEU A 313 20.10 -6.99 -6.80
CA LEU A 313 19.76 -6.63 -5.43
C LEU A 313 20.99 -6.12 -4.68
N SER A 314 22.16 -6.74 -4.87
CA SER A 314 23.43 -6.27 -4.32
C SER A 314 23.76 -4.87 -4.82
N HIS A 315 23.61 -4.62 -6.12
CA HIS A 315 23.87 -3.30 -6.71
C HIS A 315 22.89 -2.23 -6.19
N SER A 316 21.60 -2.56 -6.11
CA SER A 316 20.59 -1.64 -5.57
C SER A 316 20.82 -1.32 -4.09
N ASN A 317 21.30 -2.29 -3.30
CA ASN A 317 21.67 -2.06 -1.91
C ASN A 317 22.91 -1.16 -1.78
N GLU A 318 23.91 -1.32 -2.65
CA GLU A 318 25.06 -0.42 -2.72
C GLU A 318 24.65 1.02 -3.08
N GLU A 319 23.76 1.19 -4.07
CA GLU A 319 23.21 2.50 -4.44
C GLU A 319 22.39 3.13 -3.31
N ASN A 320 21.55 2.35 -2.64
CA ASN A 320 20.77 2.82 -1.49
C ASN A 320 21.67 3.24 -0.32
N GLN A 321 22.77 2.52 -0.08
CA GLN A 321 23.74 2.91 0.93
C GLN A 321 24.46 4.20 0.53
N GLN A 322 24.86 4.36 -0.73
CA GLN A 322 25.45 5.62 -1.22
C GLN A 322 24.49 6.80 -1.10
N LEU A 323 23.21 6.62 -1.43
CA LEU A 323 22.20 7.66 -1.27
C LEU A 323 21.98 8.01 0.20
N LYS A 324 22.03 7.03 1.09
CA LYS A 324 21.91 7.26 2.54
C LYS A 324 23.09 8.08 3.06
N ASP A 325 24.31 7.73 2.65
CA ASP A 325 25.53 8.47 3.01
C ASP A 325 25.48 9.91 2.47
N GLN A 326 24.94 10.13 1.27
CA GLN A 326 24.71 11.46 0.71
C GLN A 326 23.65 12.27 1.48
N ILE A 327 22.56 11.63 1.92
CA ILE A 327 21.54 12.30 2.73
C ILE A 327 22.12 12.73 4.08
N GLU A 328 22.95 11.89 4.70
CA GLU A 328 23.60 12.20 5.97
C GLU A 328 24.58 13.38 5.84
N ASP A 329 25.40 13.40 4.79
CA ASP A 329 26.29 14.54 4.46
C ASP A 329 25.49 15.84 4.20
N LEU A 330 24.35 15.76 3.49
CA LEU A 330 23.49 16.92 3.26
C LEU A 330 22.79 17.41 4.53
N GLN A 331 22.38 16.51 5.42
CA GLN A 331 21.81 16.87 6.72
C GLN A 331 22.84 17.58 7.60
N GLN A 332 24.07 17.07 7.64
CA GLN A 332 25.16 17.71 8.37
C GLN A 332 25.48 19.11 7.82
N LYS A 333 25.49 19.29 6.50
CA LYS A 333 25.67 20.61 5.86
C LYS A 333 24.51 21.55 6.15
N LEU A 334 23.28 21.06 6.18
CA LEU A 334 22.10 21.87 6.52
C LEU A 334 22.17 22.34 7.98
N GLU A 335 22.55 21.45 8.91
CA GLU A 335 22.68 21.80 10.32
C GLU A 335 23.78 22.83 10.55
N GLN A 336 24.93 22.68 9.87
CA GLN A 336 25.99 23.71 9.86
C GLN A 336 25.49 25.05 9.28
N ALA A 337 24.73 25.02 8.19
CA ALA A 337 24.21 26.25 7.58
C ALA A 337 23.16 26.95 8.47
N ILE A 338 22.34 26.18 9.21
CA ILE A 338 21.41 26.72 10.20
C ILE A 338 22.18 27.36 11.35
N GLU A 339 23.19 26.68 11.90
CA GLU A 339 24.02 27.23 12.98
C GLU A 339 24.76 28.51 12.54
N GLU A 340 25.33 28.54 11.33
CA GLU A 340 25.93 29.75 10.75
C GLU A 340 24.91 30.88 10.55
N SER A 341 23.69 30.56 10.12
CA SER A 341 22.61 31.52 9.93
C SER A 341 22.17 32.11 11.26
N ASP A 342 21.94 31.28 12.27
CA ASP A 342 21.53 31.71 13.61
C ASP A 342 22.59 32.60 14.25
N ASN A 343 23.87 32.26 14.09
CA ASN A 343 24.97 33.11 14.52
C ASN A 343 24.95 34.49 13.83
N LYS A 344 24.73 34.55 12.51
CA LYS A 344 24.62 35.82 11.77
C LYS A 344 23.38 36.63 12.16
N VAL A 345 22.23 35.97 12.39
CA VAL A 345 21.01 36.63 12.84
C VAL A 345 21.21 37.23 14.23
N ASN A 346 21.87 36.51 15.13
CA ASN A 346 22.22 37.02 16.46
C ASN A 346 23.16 38.25 16.38
N GLU A 347 24.20 38.20 15.53
CA GLU A 347 25.07 39.35 15.28
C GLU A 347 24.31 40.56 14.72
N LEU A 348 23.37 40.33 13.80
CA LEU A 348 22.51 41.38 13.23
C LEU A 348 21.57 41.98 14.27
N VAL A 349 20.91 41.15 15.08
CA VAL A 349 19.99 41.59 16.13
C VAL A 349 20.74 42.41 17.17
N GLU A 350 21.93 41.98 17.57
CA GLU A 350 22.78 42.74 18.48
C GLU A 350 23.23 44.08 17.87
N SER A 351 23.53 44.10 16.56
CA SER A 351 23.88 45.32 15.83
C SER A 351 22.70 46.28 15.71
N ILE A 352 21.49 45.77 15.43
CA ILE A 352 20.25 46.55 15.35
C ILE A 352 19.88 47.12 16.72
N GLY A 353 19.95 46.30 17.78
CA GLY A 353 19.72 46.77 19.16
C GLY A 353 20.66 47.92 19.54
N LYS A 354 21.93 47.85 19.16
CA LYS A 354 22.90 48.94 19.35
C LYS A 354 22.58 50.21 18.56
N ILE A 355 22.03 50.09 17.35
CA ILE A 355 21.69 51.25 16.50
C ILE A 355 20.44 51.97 17.01
N TYR A 356 19.45 51.21 17.52
CA TYR A 356 18.13 51.75 17.86
C TYR A 356 17.88 51.94 19.36
N GLU A 357 18.88 51.70 20.21
CA GLU A 357 18.76 51.76 21.68
C GLU A 357 17.57 50.92 22.20
N TYR A 358 17.26 49.82 21.52
CA TYR A 358 16.18 48.90 21.89
C TYR A 358 16.74 47.79 22.77
N GLU A 359 16.18 47.63 23.98
CA GLU A 359 16.54 46.54 24.89
C GLU A 359 16.04 45.22 24.32
N ILE A 360 16.97 44.38 23.85
CA ILE A 360 16.67 43.04 23.34
C ILE A 360 16.27 42.18 24.53
N ASP A 361 15.05 41.63 24.49
CA ASP A 361 14.58 40.65 25.45
C ASP A 361 15.28 39.31 25.20
N GLN A 362 16.12 38.88 26.14
CA GLN A 362 16.92 37.64 26.02
C GLN A 362 16.06 36.38 26.11
N ASP A 363 14.82 36.50 26.58
CA ASP A 363 13.90 35.37 26.69
C ASP A 363 13.08 35.14 25.39
N LYS A 364 13.22 36.02 24.38
CA LYS A 364 12.53 35.93 23.08
C LYS A 364 13.47 35.52 21.95
N SER A 365 12.90 34.82 20.96
CA SER A 365 13.63 34.46 19.74
C SER A 365 14.13 35.73 19.04
N PRO A 366 15.31 35.71 18.41
CA PRO A 366 15.83 36.84 17.62
C PRO A 366 14.83 37.33 16.56
N ILE A 367 14.04 36.41 16.00
CA ILE A 367 12.98 36.71 15.03
C ILE A 367 11.83 37.46 15.70
N ASP A 368 11.40 37.04 16.89
CA ASP A 368 10.31 37.68 17.62
C ASP A 368 10.67 39.11 18.02
N ASN A 369 11.93 39.33 18.41
CA ASN A 369 12.47 40.67 18.69
C ASN A 369 12.47 41.57 17.43
N ILE A 370 12.74 41.02 16.24
CA ILE A 370 12.66 41.76 14.97
C ILE A 370 11.22 42.06 14.58
N VAL A 371 10.32 41.08 14.71
CA VAL A 371 8.90 41.22 14.36
C VAL A 371 8.25 42.31 15.22
N GLU A 372 8.52 42.34 16.52
CA GLU A 372 8.01 43.38 17.42
C GLU A 372 8.55 44.78 17.03
N LEU A 373 9.78 44.87 16.53
CA LEU A 373 10.39 46.11 16.06
C LEU A 373 9.76 46.59 14.73
N ILE A 374 9.37 45.65 13.86
CA ILE A 374 8.70 45.91 12.57
C ILE A 374 7.22 46.28 12.78
N GLU A 375 6.49 45.53 13.62
CA GLU A 375 5.07 45.78 13.91
C GLU A 375 4.86 47.17 14.53
N ASN A 376 5.80 47.63 15.36
CA ASN A 376 5.77 48.98 15.91
C ASN A 376 6.03 50.09 14.88
N ARG A 377 6.45 49.76 13.64
CA ARG A 377 6.76 50.72 12.56
C ARG A 377 5.79 50.73 11.39
N ILE A 378 5.02 49.67 11.14
CA ILE A 378 4.20 49.52 9.93
C ILE A 378 2.92 50.39 9.92
N VAL A 379 2.52 51.02 11.03
CA VAL A 379 1.31 51.88 11.08
C VAL A 379 1.58 53.33 10.58
N ALA A 380 2.11 53.47 9.36
CA ALA A 380 2.08 54.74 8.62
C ALA A 380 1.86 54.48 7.11
N PRO A 381 0.62 54.62 6.59
CA PRO A 381 0.23 54.21 5.23
C PRO A 381 0.69 55.16 4.10
N ASP A 382 1.57 56.13 4.37
CA ASP A 382 1.98 57.16 3.40
C ASP A 382 3.46 57.08 3.01
N SER A 383 4.04 55.88 2.99
CA SER A 383 5.38 55.65 2.45
C SER A 383 5.38 55.83 0.90
N PRO A 384 6.27 56.65 0.32
CA PRO A 384 6.36 56.87 -1.13
C PRO A 384 6.63 55.60 -1.95
N SER A 385 7.13 54.52 -1.34
CA SER A 385 7.34 53.24 -2.05
C SER A 385 6.03 52.51 -2.40
N VAL A 386 4.97 52.69 -1.60
CA VAL A 386 3.68 52.01 -1.81
C VAL A 386 2.92 52.60 -3.01
N LYS A 387 3.12 53.90 -3.29
CA LYS A 387 2.54 54.56 -4.47
C LYS A 387 3.20 54.13 -5.78
N SER A 388 4.52 53.93 -5.79
CA SER A 388 5.27 53.42 -6.96
C SER A 388 4.79 52.02 -7.38
N ASN A 389 4.63 51.11 -6.41
CA ASN A 389 4.22 49.74 -6.67
C ASN A 389 2.78 49.66 -7.23
N ARG A 390 1.86 50.46 -6.68
CA ARG A 390 0.48 50.48 -7.17
C ARG A 390 0.36 51.02 -8.59
N GLU A 391 1.22 51.96 -8.99
CA GLU A 391 1.25 52.46 -10.37
C GLU A 391 1.78 51.39 -11.36
N ARG A 392 2.77 50.59 -10.95
CA ARG A 392 3.26 49.45 -11.73
C ARG A 392 2.22 48.35 -11.89
N GLU A 393 1.52 48.00 -10.81
CA GLU A 393 0.42 47.03 -10.83
C GLU A 393 -0.66 47.43 -11.83
N LEU A 394 -1.08 48.70 -11.84
CA LEU A 394 -2.04 49.22 -12.80
C LEU A 394 -1.55 49.15 -14.26
N LYS A 395 -0.23 49.33 -14.50
CA LYS A 395 0.37 49.15 -15.84
C LYS A 395 0.39 47.67 -16.27
N VAL A 396 0.62 46.72 -15.36
CA VAL A 396 0.51 45.27 -15.66
C VAL A 396 -0.93 44.92 -16.05
N LEU A 397 -1.90 45.38 -15.26
CA LEU A 397 -3.31 45.13 -15.51
C LEU A 397 -3.75 45.69 -16.88
N GLY A 398 -3.22 46.84 -17.30
CA GLY A 398 -3.44 47.39 -18.66
C GLY A 398 -2.88 46.50 -19.77
N GLN A 399 -1.73 45.84 -19.57
CA GLN A 399 -1.19 44.89 -20.55
C GLN A 399 -1.99 43.58 -20.60
N LEU A 400 -2.49 43.10 -19.46
CA LEU A 400 -3.41 41.96 -19.43
C LEU A 400 -4.73 42.27 -20.15
N GLU A 401 -5.23 43.50 -20.03
CA GLU A 401 -6.42 43.95 -20.78
C GLU A 401 -6.17 43.94 -22.30
N ASN A 402 -4.97 44.36 -22.74
CA ASN A 402 -4.55 44.30 -24.14
C ASN A 402 -4.46 42.85 -24.66
N ALA A 403 -3.88 41.94 -23.88
CA ALA A 403 -3.84 40.50 -24.21
C ALA A 403 -5.25 39.91 -24.35
N LEU A 404 -6.14 40.26 -23.42
CA LEU A 404 -7.53 39.82 -23.43
C LEU A 404 -8.30 40.34 -24.65
N LYS A 405 -8.06 41.58 -25.08
CA LYS A 405 -8.61 42.11 -26.34
C LYS A 405 -8.11 41.31 -27.55
N PHE A 406 -6.80 41.03 -27.60
CA PHE A 406 -6.20 40.24 -28.68
C PHE A 406 -6.80 38.83 -28.77
N PHE A 407 -6.89 38.11 -27.64
CA PHE A 407 -7.47 36.76 -27.63
C PHE A 407 -8.96 36.74 -28.02
N LYS A 408 -9.73 37.77 -27.63
CA LYS A 408 -11.13 37.91 -28.08
C LYS A 408 -11.22 38.16 -29.59
N THR A 409 -10.34 38.97 -30.17
CA THR A 409 -10.28 39.18 -31.61
C THR A 409 -9.90 37.90 -32.35
N LEU A 410 -8.92 37.15 -31.83
CA LEU A 410 -8.47 35.87 -32.40
C LEU A 410 -9.58 34.80 -32.35
N ALA A 411 -10.32 34.71 -31.23
CA ALA A 411 -11.46 33.82 -31.10
C ALA A 411 -12.68 34.30 -31.92
N GLY A 412 -12.70 35.57 -32.33
CA GLY A 412 -13.75 36.20 -33.12
C GLY A 412 -13.51 36.19 -34.63
N SER A 413 -12.26 36.00 -35.10
CA SER A 413 -11.95 35.96 -36.53
C SER A 413 -12.43 34.65 -37.15
N SER A 414 -13.60 34.68 -37.80
CA SER A 414 -13.98 33.71 -38.82
C SER A 414 -13.22 34.01 -40.10
N SER A 415 -12.67 32.99 -40.78
CA SER A 415 -12.19 33.16 -42.14
C SER A 415 -13.39 33.50 -43.05
N ASP A 416 -13.19 34.30 -44.11
CA ASP A 416 -14.25 34.66 -45.07
C ASP A 416 -14.87 33.43 -45.79
N ASP A 417 -14.30 32.23 -45.63
CA ASP A 417 -14.74 30.96 -46.24
C ASP A 417 -15.61 30.09 -45.30
N ASP A 418 -16.38 30.69 -44.39
CA ASP A 418 -17.35 30.03 -43.48
C ASP A 418 -16.78 28.90 -42.58
N THR A 419 -15.46 28.71 -42.58
CA THR A 419 -14.78 27.75 -41.69
C THR A 419 -14.07 28.54 -40.58
N PRO A 420 -14.56 28.47 -39.33
CA PRO A 420 -13.89 29.14 -38.22
C PRO A 420 -12.50 28.51 -38.01
N ILE A 421 -11.49 29.38 -37.79
CA ILE A 421 -10.08 28.99 -37.60
C ILE A 421 -9.94 28.02 -36.41
N PHE A 422 -10.78 28.22 -35.39
CA PHE A 422 -10.87 27.35 -34.23
C PHE A 422 -12.17 26.56 -34.28
N ASN A 423 -12.11 25.27 -33.92
CA ASN A 423 -13.33 24.50 -33.69
C ASN A 423 -14.13 25.10 -32.52
N PHE A 424 -15.40 24.70 -32.38
CA PHE A 424 -16.29 25.26 -31.36
C PHE A 424 -15.77 25.05 -29.92
N GLN A 425 -15.10 23.93 -29.65
CA GLN A 425 -14.57 23.61 -28.32
C GLN A 425 -13.40 24.52 -27.95
N ASP A 426 -12.44 24.70 -28.84
CA ASP A 426 -11.26 25.56 -28.64
C ASP A 426 -11.69 27.01 -28.48
N ARG A 427 -12.66 27.47 -29.30
CA ARG A 427 -13.24 28.81 -29.17
C ARG A 427 -13.89 29.02 -27.80
N THR A 428 -14.66 28.04 -27.33
CA THR A 428 -15.34 28.11 -26.02
C THR A 428 -14.31 28.12 -24.89
N PHE A 429 -13.24 27.34 -25.00
CA PHE A 429 -12.15 27.31 -24.03
C PHE A 429 -11.43 28.66 -23.95
N ILE A 430 -11.02 29.23 -25.11
CA ILE A 430 -10.34 30.53 -25.17
C ILE A 430 -11.23 31.64 -24.58
N LEU A 431 -12.52 31.68 -24.92
CA LEU A 431 -13.46 32.67 -24.38
C LEU A 431 -13.67 32.51 -22.86
N THR A 432 -13.68 31.28 -22.35
CA THR A 432 -13.77 31.01 -20.91
C THR A 432 -12.54 31.52 -20.16
N GLN A 433 -11.33 31.33 -20.72
CA GLN A 433 -10.11 31.89 -20.13
C GLN A 433 -10.11 33.43 -20.20
N CYS A 434 -10.57 34.01 -21.30
CA CYS A 434 -10.75 35.46 -21.40
C CYS A 434 -11.70 36.00 -20.33
N ALA A 435 -12.78 35.28 -19.99
CA ALA A 435 -13.70 35.70 -18.94
C ALA A 435 -13.03 35.71 -17.55
N ARG A 436 -12.23 34.69 -17.23
CA ARG A 436 -11.49 34.60 -15.96
C ARG A 436 -10.46 35.71 -15.81
N ILE A 437 -9.69 35.97 -16.88
CA ILE A 437 -8.69 37.06 -16.89
C ILE A 437 -9.41 38.41 -16.74
N GLY A 438 -10.57 38.60 -17.37
CA GLY A 438 -11.37 39.81 -17.22
C GLY A 438 -11.84 40.03 -15.78
N GLN A 439 -12.35 38.99 -15.12
CA GLN A 439 -12.77 39.06 -13.72
C GLN A 439 -11.59 39.40 -12.78
N PHE A 440 -10.41 38.79 -12.99
CA PHE A 440 -9.21 39.11 -12.23
C PHE A 440 -8.80 40.58 -12.38
N ILE A 441 -8.88 41.13 -13.60
CA ILE A 441 -8.60 42.54 -13.85
C ILE A 441 -9.58 43.45 -13.09
N GLU A 442 -10.88 43.11 -13.07
CA GLU A 442 -11.92 43.87 -12.35
C GLU A 442 -11.71 43.83 -10.82
N GLU A 443 -11.33 42.66 -10.28
CA GLU A 443 -11.07 42.47 -8.85
C GLU A 443 -9.84 43.26 -8.36
N GLU A 444 -8.73 43.21 -9.11
CA GLU A 444 -7.46 43.85 -8.71
C GLU A 444 -7.41 45.36 -9.01
N ALA A 445 -8.05 45.82 -10.10
CA ALA A 445 -8.11 47.25 -10.40
C ALA A 445 -9.07 48.00 -9.45
N GLY A 446 -10.13 47.32 -8.97
CA GLY A 446 -11.22 47.93 -8.22
C GLY A 446 -11.89 49.07 -8.99
N ASP A 447 -12.23 50.17 -8.31
CA ASP A 447 -12.83 51.36 -8.94
C ASP A 447 -11.81 52.25 -9.70
N VAL A 448 -10.52 51.89 -9.68
CA VAL A 448 -9.46 52.69 -10.29
C VAL A 448 -9.42 52.41 -11.80
N LYS A 449 -9.54 53.46 -12.61
CA LYS A 449 -9.43 53.33 -14.08
C LYS A 449 -8.02 52.87 -14.45
N ILE A 450 -7.96 51.71 -15.12
CA ILE A 450 -6.72 51.16 -15.67
C ILE A 450 -6.17 52.13 -16.72
N PRO A 451 -4.90 52.55 -16.62
CA PRO A 451 -4.30 53.46 -17.59
C PRO A 451 -4.18 52.76 -18.96
N SER A 452 -4.43 53.50 -20.05
CA SER A 452 -4.26 52.99 -21.40
C SER A 452 -2.78 52.77 -21.69
N VAL A 453 -2.33 51.51 -21.72
CA VAL A 453 -0.94 51.15 -22.01
C VAL A 453 -0.81 50.72 -23.49
N PRO A 454 0.29 51.06 -24.19
CA PRO A 454 0.53 50.62 -25.57
C PRO A 454 0.38 49.11 -25.75
N ASN A 455 -0.30 48.68 -26.80
CA ASN A 455 -0.65 47.27 -27.00
C ASN A 455 0.54 46.47 -27.56
N LEU A 456 1.08 45.55 -26.74
CA LEU A 456 2.15 44.63 -27.13
C LEU A 456 1.79 43.70 -28.30
N PHE A 457 0.50 43.53 -28.56
CA PHE A 457 -0.03 42.68 -29.62
C PHE A 457 -0.44 43.47 -30.87
N ASP A 458 -0.25 44.79 -30.90
CA ASP A 458 -0.44 45.60 -32.10
C ASP A 458 0.90 45.76 -32.87
N PRO A 459 1.03 45.21 -34.09
CA PRO A 459 2.28 45.27 -34.84
C PRO A 459 2.69 46.71 -35.24
N LEU A 460 1.84 47.73 -35.10
CA LEU A 460 2.14 49.08 -35.59
C LEU A 460 2.94 49.96 -34.59
N GLU A 461 3.21 49.51 -33.37
CA GLU A 461 3.78 50.36 -32.31
C GLU A 461 5.03 49.78 -31.60
N ILE A 462 6.01 49.29 -32.37
CA ILE A 462 7.27 48.72 -31.82
C ILE A 462 8.01 49.72 -30.91
N GLU A 463 8.09 50.99 -31.31
CA GLU A 463 8.75 52.04 -30.53
C GLU A 463 8.03 52.30 -29.19
N SER A 464 6.70 52.30 -29.18
CA SER A 464 5.90 52.47 -27.96
C SER A 464 6.05 51.26 -27.03
N CYS A 465 6.07 50.04 -27.58
CA CYS A 465 6.25 48.81 -26.81
C CYS A 465 7.63 48.73 -26.15
N SER A 466 8.67 49.27 -26.81
CA SER A 466 10.02 49.34 -26.23
C SER A 466 10.09 50.28 -25.01
N LYS A 467 9.30 51.37 -25.00
CA LYS A 467 9.22 52.31 -23.87
C LYS A 467 8.52 51.71 -22.66
N VAL A 468 7.51 50.86 -22.87
CA VAL A 468 6.81 50.16 -21.77
C VAL A 468 7.76 49.29 -20.95
N PHE A 469 8.77 48.69 -21.58
CA PHE A 469 9.80 47.93 -20.86
C PHE A 469 10.67 48.83 -19.98
N PHE A 470 11.04 50.02 -20.46
CA PHE A 470 11.83 50.98 -19.69
C PHE A 470 11.04 51.58 -18.52
N ASP A 471 9.73 51.80 -18.68
CA ASP A 471 8.85 52.24 -17.60
C ASP A 471 8.76 51.24 -16.44
N PHE A 472 9.14 49.97 -16.63
CA PHE A 472 9.18 48.95 -15.58
C PHE A 472 10.47 48.99 -14.75
N LEU A 473 11.56 49.50 -15.31
CA LEU A 473 12.85 49.62 -14.63
C LEU A 473 12.89 50.92 -13.84
N GLU A 474 13.14 50.83 -12.53
CA GLU A 474 13.10 51.98 -11.61
C GLU A 474 14.28 52.94 -11.84
N ASN A 475 15.44 52.41 -12.27
CA ASN A 475 16.63 53.18 -12.60
C ASN A 475 17.16 52.78 -13.98
N GLU A 476 17.50 53.78 -14.81
CA GLU A 476 18.19 53.52 -16.09
C GLU A 476 19.57 52.86 -15.91
N GLU A 477 20.14 52.91 -14.70
CA GLU A 477 21.42 52.27 -14.37
C GLU A 477 21.30 50.74 -14.29
N ASP A 478 20.13 50.20 -13.91
CA ASP A 478 19.88 48.75 -13.78
C ASP A 478 19.86 48.04 -15.15
N ILE A 479 19.70 48.80 -16.24
CA ILE A 479 19.77 48.29 -17.62
C ILE A 479 21.17 47.76 -17.94
N ASN A 480 22.20 48.26 -17.25
CA ASN A 480 23.57 47.80 -17.47
C ASN A 480 23.90 46.51 -16.71
N GLU A 481 23.00 46.05 -15.83
CA GLU A 481 23.14 44.73 -15.22
C GLU A 481 22.89 43.64 -16.27
N SER A 482 23.85 42.72 -16.41
CA SER A 482 23.90 41.69 -17.47
C SER A 482 22.55 40.98 -17.69
N PRO A 483 21.83 40.53 -16.64
CA PRO A 483 20.60 39.76 -16.83
C PRO A 483 19.45 40.61 -17.38
N ILE A 484 19.32 41.87 -16.94
CA ILE A 484 18.23 42.76 -17.34
C ILE A 484 18.45 43.23 -18.78
N ARG A 485 19.69 43.51 -19.15
CA ARG A 485 20.09 43.86 -20.51
C ARG A 485 19.80 42.74 -21.52
N GLU A 486 20.12 41.50 -21.14
CA GLU A 486 19.84 40.33 -21.97
C GLU A 486 18.34 40.10 -22.12
N LEU A 487 17.57 40.27 -21.05
CA LEU A 487 16.10 40.17 -21.09
C LEU A 487 15.49 41.24 -22.01
N TYR A 488 16.00 42.47 -21.96
CA TYR A 488 15.58 43.55 -22.84
C TYR A 488 15.87 43.24 -24.31
N LEU A 489 17.07 42.77 -24.62
CA LEU A 489 17.47 42.40 -25.98
C LEU A 489 16.64 41.22 -26.53
N MET A 490 16.35 40.23 -25.69
CA MET A 490 15.45 39.14 -26.05
C MET A 490 14.03 39.64 -26.33
N PHE A 491 13.51 40.51 -25.46
CA PHE A 491 12.18 41.09 -25.62
C PHE A 491 12.05 41.88 -26.93
N LEU A 492 13.02 42.75 -27.24
CA LEU A 492 13.07 43.46 -28.52
C LEU A 492 13.18 42.53 -29.73
N SER A 493 13.96 41.46 -29.61
CA SER A 493 14.13 40.46 -30.66
C SER A 493 12.81 39.75 -30.96
N CYS A 494 12.07 39.33 -29.92
CA CYS A 494 10.76 38.72 -30.04
C CYS A 494 9.74 39.67 -30.71
N ILE A 495 9.69 40.94 -30.28
CA ILE A 495 8.80 41.94 -30.90
C ILE A 495 9.14 42.12 -32.39
N SER A 496 10.44 42.20 -32.72
CA SER A 496 10.91 42.40 -34.09
C SER A 496 10.54 41.21 -34.99
N VAL A 497 10.71 39.98 -34.51
CA VAL A 497 10.31 38.77 -35.25
C VAL A 497 8.81 38.72 -35.45
N ASN A 498 8.02 38.99 -34.42
CA ASN A 498 6.56 39.01 -34.52
C ASN A 498 6.09 40.07 -35.54
N PHE A 499 6.69 41.26 -35.53
CA PHE A 499 6.40 42.29 -36.53
C PHE A 499 6.67 41.83 -37.96
N LEU A 500 7.80 41.16 -38.20
CA LEU A 500 8.14 40.61 -39.52
C LEU A 500 7.13 39.55 -39.96
N LEU A 501 6.71 38.67 -39.05
CA LEU A 501 5.71 37.64 -39.34
C LEU A 501 4.34 38.27 -39.67
N PHE A 502 3.88 39.23 -38.88
CA PHE A 502 2.61 39.92 -39.15
C PHE A 502 2.64 40.69 -40.48
N ASN A 503 3.75 41.35 -40.81
CA ASN A 503 3.90 42.00 -42.11
C ASN A 503 3.90 40.99 -43.26
N ARG A 504 4.54 39.84 -43.10
CA ARG A 504 4.53 38.78 -44.11
C ARG A 504 3.13 38.19 -44.30
N VAL A 505 2.38 37.98 -43.21
CA VAL A 505 0.99 37.53 -43.28
C VAL A 505 0.10 38.57 -43.96
N LYS A 506 0.25 39.86 -43.64
CA LYS A 506 -0.45 40.95 -44.35
C LYS A 506 -0.09 40.99 -45.84
N GLU A 507 1.18 40.79 -46.19
CA GLU A 507 1.61 40.70 -47.59
C GLU A 507 0.94 39.51 -48.29
N LEU A 508 0.90 38.34 -47.66
CA LEU A 508 0.26 37.14 -48.21
C LEU A 508 -1.26 37.33 -48.36
N LEU A 509 -1.94 37.93 -47.39
CA LEU A 509 -3.37 38.24 -47.47
C LEU A 509 -3.70 39.31 -48.51
N SER A 510 -2.77 40.25 -48.77
CA SER A 510 -2.94 41.26 -49.82
C SER A 510 -2.79 40.71 -51.24
N ARG A 511 -2.20 39.50 -51.40
CA ARG A 511 -2.18 38.76 -52.66
C ARG A 511 -3.51 38.02 -52.83
N LYS A 512 -4.52 38.67 -53.43
CA LYS A 512 -5.80 38.02 -53.78
C LYS A 512 -5.56 36.73 -54.58
N PRO A 513 -6.31 35.64 -54.32
CA PRO A 513 -6.22 34.43 -55.14
C PRO A 513 -6.82 34.70 -56.51
N THR A 514 -6.01 34.64 -57.57
CA THR A 514 -6.51 34.44 -58.93
C THR A 514 -7.13 33.04 -59.02
N PRO A 515 -8.27 32.87 -59.73
CA PRO A 515 -8.96 31.58 -59.80
C PRO A 515 -8.01 30.53 -60.38
N THR A 516 -7.92 29.40 -59.69
CA THR A 516 -7.20 28.22 -60.10
C THR A 516 -7.70 27.76 -61.48
N VAL A 517 -6.88 28.03 -62.51
CA VAL A 517 -7.00 27.38 -63.81
C VAL A 517 -6.84 25.88 -63.58
N ARG A 518 -7.91 25.14 -63.88
CA ARG A 518 -8.01 23.69 -63.77
C ARG A 518 -6.96 23.03 -64.66
N ILE A 519 -6.13 22.20 -64.04
CA ILE A 519 -5.12 21.38 -64.71
C ILE A 519 -5.77 20.24 -65.54
N ASP A 520 -7.08 19.98 -65.35
CA ASP A 520 -7.82 18.92 -66.06
C ASP A 520 -8.12 19.23 -67.54
N ASP A 521 -8.27 20.50 -67.93
CA ASP A 521 -8.68 20.83 -69.30
C ASP A 521 -7.53 20.63 -70.31
N SER A 522 -6.28 20.84 -69.87
CA SER A 522 -5.08 20.64 -70.71
C SER A 522 -4.79 19.17 -71.01
N PHE A 523 -5.12 18.26 -70.10
CA PHE A 523 -4.95 16.82 -70.34
C PHE A 523 -6.06 16.26 -71.24
N ARG A 524 -7.27 16.82 -71.16
CA ARG A 524 -8.39 16.41 -72.00
C ARG A 524 -8.20 16.84 -73.46
N GLU A 525 -7.69 18.05 -73.71
CA GLU A 525 -7.38 18.51 -75.08
C GLU A 525 -6.29 17.67 -75.75
N LEU A 526 -5.21 17.33 -75.03
CA LEU A 526 -4.14 16.50 -75.58
C LEU A 526 -4.60 15.06 -75.90
N TYR A 527 -5.53 14.53 -75.11
CA TYR A 527 -6.06 13.18 -75.32
C TYR A 527 -7.04 13.12 -76.50
N GLU A 528 -7.86 14.15 -76.73
CA GLU A 528 -8.73 14.23 -77.90
C GLU A 528 -7.97 14.50 -79.20
N GLU A 529 -6.86 15.23 -79.16
CA GLU A 529 -6.01 15.50 -80.33
C GLU A 529 -5.37 14.21 -80.87
N ILE A 530 -4.81 13.37 -79.98
CA ILE A 530 -4.23 12.08 -80.34
C ILE A 530 -5.29 11.10 -80.88
N LEU A 531 -6.50 11.11 -80.30
CA LEU A 531 -7.61 10.25 -80.75
C LEU A 531 -8.14 10.65 -82.13
N ASN A 532 -8.08 11.94 -82.48
CA ASN A 532 -8.47 12.42 -83.80
C ASN A 532 -7.40 12.13 -84.86
N GLU A 533 -6.10 12.25 -84.55
CA GLU A 533 -5.03 11.83 -85.46
C GLU A 533 -5.07 10.33 -85.79
N ILE A 534 -5.36 9.48 -84.80
CA ILE A 534 -5.52 8.03 -85.02
C ILE A 534 -6.71 7.75 -85.92
N LYS A 535 -7.86 8.41 -85.72
CA LYS A 535 -9.05 8.24 -86.58
C LYS A 535 -8.85 8.73 -88.01
N ASP A 536 -8.09 9.81 -88.20
CA ASP A 536 -7.77 10.31 -89.53
C ASP A 536 -6.79 9.37 -90.26
N SER A 537 -5.85 8.76 -89.54
CA SER A 537 -4.96 7.72 -90.09
C SER A 537 -5.70 6.42 -90.46
N GLU A 538 -6.69 5.99 -89.66
CA GLU A 538 -7.56 4.85 -90.00
C GLU A 538 -8.45 5.12 -91.21
N LYS A 539 -8.95 6.35 -91.41
CA LYS A 539 -9.72 6.73 -92.60
C LYS A 539 -8.87 6.67 -93.88
N VAL A 540 -7.61 7.06 -93.82
CA VAL A 540 -6.69 7.00 -94.97
C VAL A 540 -6.32 5.55 -95.31
N LEU A 541 -6.17 4.68 -94.31
CA LEU A 541 -5.95 3.24 -94.52
C LEU A 541 -7.21 2.51 -95.00
N GLY A 542 -8.40 2.87 -94.52
CA GLY A 542 -9.68 2.31 -94.98
C GLY A 542 -9.96 2.56 -96.47
N LEU A 543 -9.55 3.71 -97.01
CA LEU A 543 -9.68 4.02 -98.45
C LEU A 543 -8.83 3.12 -99.35
N TYR A 544 -7.78 2.47 -98.82
CA TYR A 544 -6.94 1.53 -99.57
C TYR A 544 -7.36 0.07 -99.39
N VAL A 545 -8.11 -0.28 -98.34
CA VAL A 545 -8.51 -1.66 -98.04
C VAL A 545 -9.90 -2.01 -98.59
N ASP A 546 -10.80 -1.02 -98.76
CA ASP A 546 -12.19 -1.29 -99.15
C ASP A 546 -12.45 -1.28 -100.68
N ASN A 547 -11.41 -1.20 -101.52
CA ASN A 547 -11.54 -1.33 -102.97
C ASN A 547 -10.88 -2.64 -103.46
N PRO A 548 -11.59 -3.78 -103.41
CA PRO A 548 -11.02 -5.12 -103.65
C PRO A 548 -10.51 -5.36 -105.08
N ASP A 549 -10.75 -4.44 -106.02
CA ASP A 549 -10.33 -4.59 -107.43
C ASP A 549 -8.96 -3.95 -107.77
N ASN A 550 -8.35 -3.18 -106.85
CA ASN A 550 -7.03 -2.56 -107.04
C ASN A 550 -5.93 -3.25 -106.22
N ASN A 551 -5.85 -4.57 -106.32
CA ASN A 551 -4.74 -5.32 -105.74
C ASN A 551 -3.44 -4.92 -106.45
N PHE A 552 -2.40 -4.51 -105.73
CA PHE A 552 -1.09 -4.16 -106.31
C PHE A 552 -0.55 -5.26 -107.24
N PHE A 553 -0.90 -6.51 -106.96
CA PHE A 553 -0.58 -7.67 -107.80
C PHE A 553 -1.32 -7.69 -109.15
N SER A 554 -2.57 -7.23 -109.26
CA SER A 554 -3.27 -7.16 -110.55
C SER A 554 -2.67 -6.08 -111.46
N MET A 555 -2.19 -4.97 -110.90
CA MET A 555 -1.47 -3.95 -111.67
C MET A 555 -0.12 -4.47 -112.19
N LEU A 556 0.64 -5.21 -111.37
CA LEU A 556 1.85 -5.93 -111.81
C LEU A 556 1.55 -6.97 -112.89
N GLN A 557 0.42 -7.68 -112.79
CA GLN A 557 0.03 -8.71 -113.75
C GLN A 557 -0.37 -8.10 -115.11
N ILE A 558 -1.00 -6.92 -115.12
CA ILE A 558 -1.26 -6.14 -116.34
C ILE A 558 0.06 -5.70 -116.97
N PHE A 559 1.01 -5.16 -116.20
CA PHE A 559 2.33 -4.76 -116.72
C PHE A 559 3.14 -5.93 -117.29
N VAL A 560 3.07 -7.11 -116.66
CA VAL A 560 3.71 -8.32 -117.18
C VAL A 560 3.02 -8.79 -118.47
N GLY A 561 1.69 -8.73 -118.53
CA GLY A 561 0.92 -9.06 -119.74
C GLY A 561 1.22 -8.14 -120.92
N GLU A 562 1.28 -6.82 -120.69
CA GLU A 562 1.64 -5.84 -121.71
C GLU A 562 3.07 -6.04 -122.23
N TYR A 563 4.01 -6.43 -121.35
CA TYR A 563 5.38 -6.74 -121.74
C TYR A 563 5.47 -8.01 -122.61
N GLU A 564 4.68 -9.05 -122.31
CA GLU A 564 4.64 -10.28 -123.11
C GLU A 564 3.97 -10.09 -124.49
N GLU A 565 2.96 -9.22 -124.60
CA GLU A 565 2.41 -8.81 -125.90
C GLU A 565 3.43 -8.05 -126.74
N LEU A 566 4.12 -7.08 -126.14
CA LEU A 566 5.21 -6.34 -126.80
C LEU A 566 6.36 -7.25 -127.26
N ARG A 567 6.63 -8.33 -126.53
CA ARG A 567 7.63 -9.33 -126.91
C ARG A 567 7.17 -10.14 -128.12
N ARG A 568 5.91 -10.59 -128.15
CA ARG A 568 5.33 -11.30 -129.31
C ARG A 568 5.31 -10.45 -130.57
N GLU A 569 4.91 -9.19 -130.46
CA GLU A 569 4.92 -8.26 -131.60
C GLU A 569 6.34 -8.01 -132.12
N ASN A 570 7.34 -8.02 -131.24
CA ASN A 570 8.74 -7.89 -131.65
C ASN A 570 9.26 -9.15 -132.35
N ASP A 571 8.87 -10.34 -131.89
CA ASP A 571 9.22 -11.61 -132.52
C ASP A 571 8.56 -11.75 -133.91
N ASP A 572 7.30 -11.31 -134.07
CA ASP A 572 6.61 -11.26 -135.37
C ASP A 572 7.28 -10.28 -136.35
N ASN A 573 7.72 -9.12 -135.86
CA ASN A 573 8.47 -8.14 -136.67
C ASN A 573 9.85 -8.67 -137.08
N ILE A 574 10.53 -9.44 -136.23
CA ILE A 574 11.80 -10.10 -136.58
C ILE A 574 11.56 -11.15 -137.67
N ALA A 575 10.51 -11.96 -137.56
CA ALA A 575 10.14 -12.94 -138.58
C ALA A 575 9.83 -12.27 -139.94
N ALA A 576 9.12 -11.13 -139.94
CA ALA A 576 8.85 -10.35 -141.17
C ALA A 576 10.15 -9.79 -141.81
N ILE A 577 11.12 -9.37 -141.00
CA ILE A 577 12.43 -8.93 -141.49
C ILE A 577 13.22 -10.09 -142.10
N GLU A 578 13.20 -11.27 -141.47
CA GLU A 578 13.85 -12.47 -142.01
C GLU A 578 13.21 -12.92 -143.34
N GLN A 579 11.89 -12.81 -143.47
CA GLN A 579 11.18 -13.11 -144.72
C GLN A 579 11.56 -12.13 -145.85
N LEU A 580 11.66 -10.83 -145.55
CA LEU A 580 12.13 -9.82 -146.51
C LEU A 580 13.61 -10.00 -146.88
N GLN A 581 14.44 -10.49 -145.96
CA GLN A 581 15.84 -10.84 -146.26
C GLN A 581 15.92 -12.08 -147.17
N ALA A 582 15.05 -13.07 -146.98
CA ALA A 582 14.96 -14.24 -147.86
C ALA A 582 14.52 -13.84 -149.29
N GLU A 583 13.52 -12.96 -149.43
CA GLU A 583 13.11 -12.43 -150.74
C GLU A 583 14.21 -11.60 -151.41
N LEU A 584 14.99 -10.83 -150.63
CA LEU A 584 16.13 -10.08 -151.16
C LEU A 584 17.24 -11.02 -151.66
N ILE A 585 17.47 -12.14 -150.97
CA ILE A 585 18.42 -13.17 -151.37
C ILE A 585 17.94 -13.84 -152.66
N GLU A 586 16.66 -14.18 -152.78
CA GLU A 586 16.06 -14.77 -153.99
C GLU A 586 16.17 -13.84 -155.21
N VAL A 587 15.91 -12.54 -155.03
CA VAL A 587 16.07 -11.52 -156.08
C VAL A 587 17.55 -11.30 -156.45
N SER A 588 18.47 -11.44 -155.48
CA SER A 588 19.91 -11.35 -155.71
C SER A 588 20.47 -12.58 -156.45
N GLN A 589 19.92 -13.77 -156.22
CA GLN A 589 20.25 -15.00 -156.97
C GLN A 589 19.71 -14.97 -158.41
N LEU A 590 18.53 -14.38 -158.62
CA LEU A 590 17.98 -14.11 -159.96
C LEU A 590 18.81 -13.12 -160.78
N THR A 591 19.57 -12.23 -160.12
CA THR A 591 20.49 -11.29 -160.79
C THR A 591 21.87 -11.88 -161.06
N GLN A 592 22.29 -12.95 -160.37
CA GLN A 592 23.55 -13.65 -160.61
C GLN A 592 23.49 -14.69 -161.75
N ASN A 593 22.30 -15.18 -162.11
CA ASN A 593 22.12 -16.18 -163.18
C ASN A 593 21.67 -15.62 -164.55
N SER A 594 21.69 -14.29 -164.74
CA SER A 594 21.23 -13.66 -165.99
C SER A 594 22.42 -13.20 -166.86
N SER A 595 23.05 -14.16 -167.55
CA SER A 595 24.03 -13.89 -168.62
C SER A 595 23.41 -13.95 -170.04
N MET A 596 22.13 -14.30 -170.14
CA MET A 596 21.36 -14.22 -171.40
C MET A 596 19.89 -13.90 -171.11
N MET A 597 19.55 -12.63 -170.88
CA MET A 597 18.15 -12.15 -170.97
C MET A 597 18.05 -10.87 -171.81
N PRO A 598 16.96 -10.69 -172.60
CA PRO A 598 16.75 -9.53 -173.47
C PRO A 598 16.54 -8.22 -172.69
N GLU A 599 16.99 -7.11 -173.27
CA GLU A 599 17.04 -5.74 -172.70
C GLU A 599 15.70 -5.18 -172.18
N GLY A 600 14.56 -5.78 -172.54
CA GLY A 600 13.22 -5.40 -172.08
C GLY A 600 12.90 -5.79 -170.63
N GLU A 601 13.40 -6.93 -170.15
CA GLU A 601 13.05 -7.45 -168.80
C GLU A 601 13.97 -6.88 -167.71
N PHE A 602 15.18 -6.45 -168.09
CA PHE A 602 16.14 -5.80 -167.20
C PHE A 602 15.62 -4.46 -166.66
N LYS A 603 14.79 -3.74 -167.43
CA LYS A 603 14.19 -2.46 -167.01
C LYS A 603 13.15 -2.67 -165.90
N THR A 604 12.39 -3.76 -165.97
CA THR A 604 11.38 -4.14 -164.98
C THR A 604 12.03 -4.57 -163.67
N ILE A 605 13.08 -5.39 -163.72
CA ILE A 605 13.85 -5.82 -162.54
C ILE A 605 14.56 -4.62 -161.90
N LYS A 606 15.15 -3.72 -162.69
CA LYS A 606 15.79 -2.49 -162.18
C LYS A 606 14.79 -1.54 -161.51
N SER A 607 13.54 -1.50 -161.98
CA SER A 607 12.46 -0.73 -161.33
C SER A 607 12.00 -1.37 -160.01
N LYS A 608 11.93 -2.70 -159.92
CA LYS A 608 11.67 -3.44 -158.68
C LYS A 608 12.79 -3.25 -157.66
N ILE A 609 14.06 -3.31 -158.08
CA ILE A 609 15.21 -3.07 -157.20
C ILE A 609 15.22 -1.63 -156.67
N ARG A 610 14.82 -0.64 -157.47
CA ARG A 610 14.66 0.75 -156.97
C ARG A 610 13.55 0.86 -155.95
N LYS A 611 12.37 0.28 -156.20
CA LYS A 611 11.28 0.24 -155.21
C LYS A 611 11.72 -0.44 -153.92
N LEU A 612 12.35 -1.61 -153.99
CA LEU A 612 12.85 -2.33 -152.81
C LEU A 612 13.93 -1.55 -152.05
N LYS A 613 14.78 -0.77 -152.73
CA LYS A 613 15.76 0.11 -152.06
C LYS A 613 15.09 1.31 -151.38
N ASP A 614 14.10 1.92 -152.01
CA ASP A 614 13.33 3.02 -151.42
C ASP A 614 12.48 2.54 -150.24
N ASP A 615 11.87 1.35 -150.35
CA ASP A 615 11.09 0.73 -149.28
C ASP A 615 12.01 0.31 -148.12
N LYS A 616 13.20 -0.24 -148.40
CA LYS A 616 14.22 -0.48 -147.37
C LYS A 616 14.62 0.81 -146.66
N ARG A 617 14.82 1.91 -147.39
CA ARG A 617 15.17 3.20 -146.79
C ARG A 617 14.04 3.74 -145.90
N LYS A 618 12.79 3.66 -146.37
CA LYS A 618 11.61 4.06 -145.57
C LYS A 618 11.44 3.18 -144.33
N LEU A 619 11.65 1.87 -144.46
CA LEU A 619 11.59 0.93 -143.33
C LEU A 619 12.69 1.24 -142.32
N GLN A 620 13.90 1.59 -142.77
CA GLN A 620 15.01 1.98 -141.90
C GLN A 620 14.73 3.32 -141.19
N GLU A 621 14.13 4.30 -141.86
CA GLU A 621 13.70 5.55 -141.25
C GLU A 621 12.55 5.34 -140.24
N CYS A 622 11.59 4.45 -140.51
CA CYS A 622 10.56 4.05 -139.55
C CYS A 622 11.16 3.31 -138.35
N LEU A 623 12.04 2.35 -138.57
CA LEU A 623 12.72 1.60 -137.51
C LEU A 623 13.55 2.52 -136.60
N ASN A 624 14.25 3.50 -137.17
CA ASN A 624 15.01 4.47 -136.37
C ASN A 624 14.10 5.40 -135.54
N LYS A 625 12.93 5.78 -136.07
CA LYS A 625 11.93 6.53 -135.30
C LYS A 625 11.35 5.69 -134.17
N GLU A 626 11.05 4.42 -134.43
CA GLU A 626 10.56 3.47 -133.43
C GLU A 626 11.60 3.19 -132.34
N ILE A 627 12.87 2.98 -132.71
CA ILE A 627 13.98 2.84 -131.75
C ILE A 627 14.10 4.10 -130.88
N LYS A 628 13.98 5.30 -131.47
CA LYS A 628 14.04 6.55 -130.70
C LYS A 628 12.85 6.69 -129.76
N TYR A 629 11.64 6.36 -130.22
CA TYR A 629 10.44 6.33 -129.40
C TYR A 629 10.58 5.34 -128.24
N ARG A 630 10.98 4.09 -128.52
CA ARG A 630 11.18 3.05 -127.51
C ARG A 630 12.29 3.38 -126.52
N LYS A 631 13.39 4.03 -126.94
CA LYS A 631 14.41 4.54 -126.01
C LYS A 631 13.82 5.58 -125.06
N SER A 632 13.05 6.54 -125.58
CA SER A 632 12.41 7.55 -124.73
C SER A 632 11.33 6.97 -123.80
N SER A 633 10.62 5.93 -124.25
CA SER A 633 9.63 5.21 -123.44
C SER A 633 10.29 4.38 -122.34
N ASN A 634 11.32 3.60 -122.68
CA ASN A 634 12.10 2.83 -121.71
C ASN A 634 12.78 3.70 -120.67
N GLU A 635 13.23 4.90 -121.04
CA GLU A 635 13.82 5.83 -120.08
C GLU A 635 12.78 6.43 -119.12
N LYS A 636 11.54 6.64 -119.59
CA LYS A 636 10.41 6.99 -118.71
C LYS A 636 10.05 5.83 -117.77
N SER A 637 9.90 4.61 -118.30
CA SER A 637 9.59 3.43 -117.48
C SER A 637 10.69 3.13 -116.48
N ARG A 638 11.96 3.35 -116.84
CA ARG A 638 13.09 3.19 -115.92
C ARG A 638 13.06 4.21 -114.78
N LYS A 639 12.75 5.48 -115.07
CA LYS A 639 12.57 6.50 -114.02
C LYS A 639 11.41 6.16 -113.08
N GLN A 640 10.28 5.72 -113.64
CA GLN A 640 9.14 5.27 -112.84
C GLN A 640 9.48 4.05 -111.98
N LEU A 641 10.31 3.14 -112.49
CA LEU A 641 10.79 2.00 -111.72
C LEU A 641 11.76 2.41 -110.61
N GLU A 642 12.69 3.35 -110.88
CA GLU A 642 13.60 3.90 -109.86
C GLU A 642 12.83 4.64 -108.75
N GLU A 643 11.79 5.41 -109.10
CA GLU A 643 10.87 6.05 -108.15
C GLU A 643 10.08 5.01 -107.35
N ALA A 644 9.53 3.99 -108.00
CA ALA A 644 8.81 2.92 -107.33
C ALA A 644 9.70 2.15 -106.34
N VAL A 645 10.95 1.86 -106.71
CA VAL A 645 11.94 1.21 -105.83
C VAL A 645 12.31 2.10 -104.64
N GLN A 646 12.44 3.41 -104.84
CA GLN A 646 12.66 4.35 -103.73
C GLN A 646 11.47 4.37 -102.76
N CYS A 647 10.23 4.44 -103.27
CA CYS A 647 9.03 4.35 -102.44
C CYS A 647 8.96 3.02 -101.67
N LEU A 648 9.37 1.91 -102.30
CA LEU A 648 9.38 0.59 -101.66
C LEU A 648 10.41 0.51 -100.51
N ASN A 649 11.58 1.13 -100.69
CA ASN A 649 12.58 1.21 -99.63
C ASN A 649 12.14 2.10 -98.46
N ILE A 650 11.43 3.20 -98.74
CA ILE A 650 10.84 4.05 -97.69
C ILE A 650 9.78 3.27 -96.92
N ALA A 651 8.85 2.62 -97.61
CA ALA A 651 7.81 1.79 -96.98
C ALA A 651 8.40 0.65 -96.14
N LYS A 652 9.51 0.04 -96.60
CA LYS A 652 10.22 -1.00 -95.83
C LYS A 652 10.83 -0.44 -94.53
N ASN A 653 11.46 0.73 -94.58
CA ASN A 653 12.02 1.37 -93.39
C ASN A 653 10.91 1.79 -92.40
N GLU A 654 9.79 2.31 -92.90
CA GLU A 654 8.62 2.63 -92.09
C GLU A 654 8.02 1.38 -91.44
N GLN A 655 8.01 0.25 -92.14
CA GLN A 655 7.57 -1.03 -91.58
C GLN A 655 8.51 -1.53 -90.46
N GLU A 656 9.83 -1.35 -90.60
CA GLU A 656 10.79 -1.69 -89.53
C GLU A 656 10.64 -0.78 -88.31
N GLU A 657 10.40 0.53 -88.49
CA GLU A 657 10.09 1.45 -87.39
C GLU A 657 8.76 1.12 -86.73
N PHE A 658 7.74 0.75 -87.50
CA PHE A 658 6.44 0.31 -86.98
C PHE A 658 6.58 -0.92 -86.09
N GLU A 659 7.40 -1.91 -86.46
CA GLU A 659 7.63 -3.08 -85.60
C GLU A 659 8.42 -2.75 -84.33
N LYS A 660 9.38 -1.81 -84.38
CA LYS A 660 10.01 -1.30 -83.15
C LYS A 660 8.99 -0.60 -82.24
N LEU A 661 8.09 0.18 -82.81
CA LEU A 661 7.05 0.88 -82.07
C LEU A 661 6.04 -0.10 -81.45
N LYS A 662 5.65 -1.13 -82.20
CA LYS A 662 4.78 -2.22 -81.72
C LYS A 662 5.40 -2.99 -80.55
N ASN A 663 6.69 -3.29 -80.60
CA ASN A 663 7.41 -3.90 -79.48
C ASN A 663 7.46 -2.97 -78.26
N LYS A 664 7.70 -1.67 -78.45
CA LYS A 664 7.62 -0.69 -77.34
C LYS A 664 6.22 -0.63 -76.73
N TYR A 665 5.18 -0.63 -77.56
CA TYR A 665 3.80 -0.64 -77.10
C TYR A 665 3.48 -1.90 -76.30
N GLN A 666 3.94 -3.08 -76.74
CA GLN A 666 3.77 -4.32 -75.97
C GLN A 666 4.47 -4.27 -74.61
N ASN A 667 5.69 -3.71 -74.54
CA ASN A 667 6.42 -3.53 -73.28
C ASN A 667 5.70 -2.54 -72.34
N LEU A 668 5.19 -1.41 -72.87
CA LEU A 668 4.42 -0.46 -72.08
C LEU A 668 3.10 -1.05 -71.58
N LYS A 669 2.44 -1.87 -72.41
CA LYS A 669 1.22 -2.59 -72.02
C LYS A 669 1.49 -3.60 -70.90
N GLN A 670 2.63 -4.30 -70.97
CA GLN A 670 3.05 -5.21 -69.89
C GLN A 670 3.36 -4.44 -68.61
N LEU A 671 4.11 -3.34 -68.70
CA LEU A 671 4.43 -2.48 -67.55
C LEU A 671 3.17 -1.90 -66.90
N SER A 672 2.21 -1.44 -67.70
CA SER A 672 0.91 -0.96 -67.19
C SER A 672 0.14 -2.05 -66.46
N LYS A 673 0.21 -3.31 -66.95
CA LYS A 673 -0.44 -4.45 -66.30
C LYS A 673 0.25 -4.81 -64.99
N ASP A 674 1.58 -4.72 -64.93
CA ASP A 674 2.34 -4.97 -63.71
C ASP A 674 2.05 -3.89 -62.65
N GLN A 675 1.99 -2.62 -63.06
CA GLN A 675 1.57 -1.51 -62.18
C GLN A 675 0.12 -1.65 -61.68
N GLU A 676 -0.79 -2.12 -62.53
CA GLU A 676 -2.18 -2.39 -62.12
C GLU A 676 -2.25 -3.53 -61.08
N ASN A 677 -1.42 -4.56 -61.24
CA ASN A 677 -1.30 -5.64 -60.25
C ASN A 677 -0.72 -5.14 -58.92
N GLU A 678 0.32 -4.31 -58.94
CA GLU A 678 0.87 -3.68 -57.73
C GLU A 678 -0.17 -2.79 -57.04
N LEU A 679 -0.91 -1.98 -57.81
CA LEU A 679 -1.98 -1.15 -57.27
C LEU A 679 -3.08 -1.99 -56.61
N ASN A 680 -3.42 -3.14 -57.19
CA ASN A 680 -4.40 -4.06 -56.59
C ASN A 680 -3.87 -4.70 -55.29
N GLN A 681 -2.59 -5.08 -55.24
CA GLN A 681 -1.96 -5.55 -53.99
C GLN A 681 -1.95 -4.48 -52.90
N TYR A 682 -1.67 -3.22 -53.26
CA TYR A 682 -1.74 -2.12 -52.29
C TYR A 682 -3.17 -1.85 -51.82
N LYS A 683 -4.17 -1.97 -52.70
CA LYS A 683 -5.58 -1.86 -52.32
C LYS A 683 -5.99 -2.98 -51.35
N GLU A 684 -5.58 -4.23 -51.60
CA GLU A 684 -5.83 -5.35 -50.69
C GLU A 684 -5.19 -5.11 -49.31
N LYS A 685 -3.92 -4.68 -49.26
CA LYS A 685 -3.27 -4.32 -47.99
C LYS A 685 -3.97 -3.17 -47.27
N LEU A 686 -4.43 -2.17 -48.01
CA LEU A 686 -5.16 -1.05 -47.42
C LEU A 686 -6.50 -1.50 -46.82
N THR A 687 -7.19 -2.45 -47.47
CA THR A 687 -8.41 -3.04 -46.94
C THR A 687 -8.14 -3.89 -45.70
N GLU A 688 -7.08 -4.70 -45.68
CA GLU A 688 -6.68 -5.49 -44.51
C GLU A 688 -6.36 -4.60 -43.30
N LEU A 689 -5.57 -3.54 -43.50
CA LEU A 689 -5.25 -2.56 -42.46
C LEU A 689 -6.48 -1.80 -41.96
N ASN A 690 -7.44 -1.53 -42.85
CA ASN A 690 -8.67 -0.86 -42.47
C ASN A 690 -9.60 -1.79 -41.66
N ASP A 691 -9.68 -3.06 -42.04
CA ASP A 691 -10.44 -4.08 -41.30
C ASP A 691 -9.82 -4.33 -39.90
N GLU A 692 -8.48 -4.37 -39.80
CA GLU A 692 -7.77 -4.50 -38.53
C GLU A 692 -8.01 -3.28 -37.62
N ASN A 693 -7.95 -2.06 -38.16
CA ASN A 693 -8.29 -0.85 -37.41
C ASN A 693 -9.75 -0.84 -36.94
N GLU A 694 -10.69 -1.34 -37.75
CA GLU A 694 -12.10 -1.44 -37.34
C GLU A 694 -12.31 -2.47 -36.23
N MET A 695 -11.53 -3.56 -36.22
CA MET A 695 -11.54 -4.52 -35.10
C MET A 695 -10.95 -3.92 -33.82
N LEU A 696 -9.81 -3.22 -33.91
CA LEU A 696 -9.20 -2.55 -32.76
C LEU A 696 -10.10 -1.45 -32.20
N LEU A 697 -10.86 -0.74 -33.04
CA LEU A 697 -11.83 0.25 -32.57
C LEU A 697 -12.95 -0.41 -31.76
N LYS A 698 -13.46 -1.56 -32.22
CA LYS A 698 -14.49 -2.32 -31.48
C LYS A 698 -13.95 -2.88 -30.17
N GLU A 699 -12.74 -3.42 -30.16
CA GLU A 699 -12.09 -3.90 -28.93
C GLU A 699 -11.90 -2.76 -27.92
N LYS A 700 -11.50 -1.58 -28.39
CA LYS A 700 -11.41 -0.37 -27.56
C LYS A 700 -12.76 0.03 -26.98
N GLU A 701 -13.82 0.07 -27.79
CA GLU A 701 -15.18 0.39 -27.32
C GLU A 701 -15.70 -0.62 -26.29
N GLU A 702 -15.40 -1.92 -26.46
CA GLU A 702 -15.75 -2.97 -25.50
C GLU A 702 -14.98 -2.84 -24.18
N LEU A 703 -13.68 -2.49 -24.24
CA LEU A 703 -12.87 -2.22 -23.06
C LEU A 703 -13.33 -0.96 -22.31
N GLU A 704 -13.68 0.11 -23.04
CA GLU A 704 -14.22 1.33 -22.45
C GLU A 704 -15.56 1.04 -21.73
N ALA A 705 -16.48 0.32 -22.37
CA ALA A 705 -17.74 -0.08 -21.74
C ALA A 705 -17.56 -0.99 -20.51
N SER A 706 -16.58 -1.92 -20.55
CA SER A 706 -16.25 -2.76 -19.39
C SER A 706 -15.66 -1.92 -18.23
N SER A 707 -14.82 -0.95 -18.55
CA SER A 707 -14.21 -0.05 -17.56
C SER A 707 -15.24 0.86 -16.90
N GLU A 708 -16.21 1.40 -17.66
CA GLU A 708 -17.30 2.21 -17.11
C GLU A 708 -18.18 1.40 -16.15
N SER A 709 -18.53 0.16 -16.53
CA SER A 709 -19.28 -0.74 -15.65
C SER A 709 -18.53 -1.04 -14.34
N ARG A 710 -17.20 -1.23 -14.41
CA ARG A 710 -16.34 -1.43 -13.23
C ARG A 710 -16.29 -0.18 -12.34
N ILE A 711 -16.27 1.01 -12.92
CA ILE A 711 -16.29 2.28 -12.19
C ILE A 711 -17.61 2.45 -11.44
N GLU A 712 -18.75 2.13 -12.06
CA GLU A 712 -20.06 2.17 -11.40
C GLU A 712 -20.14 1.21 -10.19
N GLU A 713 -19.62 -0.02 -10.33
CA GLU A 713 -19.55 -0.97 -9.21
C GLU A 713 -18.67 -0.45 -8.06
N LEU A 714 -17.52 0.17 -8.39
CA LEU A 714 -16.63 0.76 -7.38
C LEU A 714 -17.28 1.93 -6.65
N GLN A 715 -18.00 2.80 -7.36
CA GLN A 715 -18.73 3.92 -6.76
C GLN A 715 -19.85 3.43 -5.82
N GLU A 716 -20.58 2.38 -6.20
CA GLU A 716 -21.62 1.79 -5.35
C GLU A 716 -21.02 1.10 -4.11
N ASN A 717 -19.86 0.45 -4.26
CA ASN A 717 -19.13 -0.13 -3.12
C ASN A 717 -18.60 0.97 -2.19
N GLU A 718 -18.09 2.07 -2.73
CA GLU A 718 -17.64 3.21 -1.94
C GLU A 718 -18.80 3.83 -1.13
N ARG A 719 -19.98 3.96 -1.75
CA ARG A 719 -21.21 4.40 -1.07
C ARG A 719 -21.56 3.50 0.11
N LYS A 720 -21.55 2.17 -0.08
CA LYS A 720 -21.81 1.19 0.98
C LYS A 720 -20.77 1.25 2.11
N VAL A 721 -19.50 1.50 1.78
CA VAL A 721 -18.44 1.69 2.78
C VAL A 721 -18.64 2.98 3.57
N ARG A 722 -19.00 4.09 2.91
CA ARG A 722 -19.33 5.36 3.61
C ARG A 722 -20.51 5.20 4.56
N GLU A 723 -21.56 4.51 4.16
CA GLU A 723 -22.72 4.24 5.02
C GLU A 723 -22.35 3.38 6.24
N LYS A 724 -21.54 2.33 6.05
CA LYS A 724 -21.02 1.51 7.16
C LYS A 724 -20.13 2.33 8.09
N ASN A 725 -19.23 3.16 7.56
CA ASN A 725 -18.37 4.03 8.37
C ASN A 725 -19.18 5.06 9.16
N SER A 726 -20.22 5.63 8.58
CA SER A 726 -21.16 6.52 9.29
C SER A 726 -21.88 5.78 10.43
N SER A 727 -22.32 4.54 10.20
CA SER A 727 -22.95 3.72 11.24
C SER A 727 -21.98 3.35 12.38
N LEU A 728 -20.72 3.06 12.04
CA LEU A 728 -19.68 2.75 13.01
C LEU A 728 -19.27 3.99 13.81
N ALA A 729 -19.16 5.15 13.17
CA ALA A 729 -18.89 6.42 13.84
C ALA A 729 -19.97 6.74 14.88
N LYS A 730 -21.25 6.59 14.52
CA LYS A 730 -22.37 6.74 15.48
C LYS A 730 -22.27 5.77 16.66
N ARG A 731 -21.91 4.51 16.38
CA ARG A 731 -21.73 3.51 17.44
C ARG A 731 -20.54 3.80 18.34
N VAL A 732 -19.45 4.35 17.81
CA VAL A 732 -18.30 4.80 18.61
C VAL A 732 -18.72 5.96 19.51
N THR A 733 -19.45 6.96 18.99
CA THR A 733 -19.93 8.07 19.81
C THR A 733 -20.90 7.62 20.91
N ASP A 734 -21.76 6.64 20.65
CA ASP A 734 -22.65 6.05 21.66
C ASP A 734 -21.86 5.28 22.74
N LEU A 735 -20.81 4.55 22.34
CA LEU A 735 -19.93 3.85 23.28
C LEU A 735 -19.12 4.83 24.12
N GLU A 736 -18.62 5.92 23.55
CA GLU A 736 -17.93 6.98 24.29
C GLU A 736 -18.88 7.64 25.30
N LYS A 737 -20.12 7.92 24.90
CA LYS A 737 -21.14 8.46 25.80
C LYS A 737 -21.41 7.52 26.98
N THR A 738 -21.64 6.23 26.72
CA THR A 738 -21.87 5.25 27.80
C THR A 738 -20.65 5.06 28.70
N ASN A 739 -19.44 5.10 28.15
CA ASN A 739 -18.21 5.00 28.93
C ASN A 739 -18.02 6.24 29.83
N ASN A 740 -18.31 7.43 29.32
CA ASN A 740 -18.30 8.66 30.10
C ASN A 740 -19.34 8.64 31.23
N GLU A 741 -20.54 8.12 30.98
CA GLU A 741 -21.57 7.91 32.01
C GLU A 741 -21.09 6.93 33.10
N MET A 742 -20.45 5.81 32.72
CA MET A 742 -19.86 4.88 33.69
C MET A 742 -18.72 5.49 34.50
N LEU A 743 -17.86 6.31 33.88
CA LEU A 743 -16.78 7.01 34.58
C LEU A 743 -17.32 8.00 35.62
N VAL A 744 -18.41 8.72 35.29
CA VAL A 744 -19.10 9.60 36.24
C VAL A 744 -19.65 8.80 37.43
N ASP A 745 -20.26 7.65 37.18
CA ASP A 745 -20.76 6.77 38.24
C ASP A 745 -19.65 6.19 39.12
N ILE A 746 -18.51 5.81 38.52
CA ILE A 746 -17.34 5.35 39.28
C ILE A 746 -16.78 6.48 40.14
N LYS A 747 -16.70 7.71 39.63
CA LYS A 747 -16.27 8.87 40.41
C LYS A 747 -17.18 9.12 41.62
N LYS A 748 -18.51 9.13 41.41
CA LYS A 748 -19.48 9.27 42.51
C LYS A 748 -19.34 8.16 43.56
N ARG A 749 -19.14 6.90 43.15
CA ARG A 749 -18.89 5.79 44.09
C ARG A 749 -17.59 5.98 44.85
N THR A 750 -16.56 6.48 44.19
CA THR A 750 -15.25 6.75 44.80
C THR A 750 -15.36 7.85 45.84
N GLU A 751 -16.08 8.94 45.54
CA GLU A 751 -16.37 10.04 46.48
C GLU A 751 -17.13 9.52 47.72
N ILE A 752 -18.18 8.72 47.54
CA ILE A 752 -18.93 8.11 48.66
C ILE A 752 -18.03 7.22 49.52
N ILE A 753 -17.11 6.46 48.92
CA ILE A 753 -16.15 5.61 49.66
C ILE A 753 -15.15 6.49 50.42
N GLN A 754 -14.65 7.57 49.80
CA GLN A 754 -13.74 8.51 50.44
C GLN A 754 -14.39 9.20 51.64
N GLU A 755 -15.65 9.64 51.53
CA GLU A 755 -16.40 10.21 52.65
C GLU A 755 -16.54 9.22 53.81
N LYS A 756 -16.90 7.95 53.53
CA LYS A 756 -16.99 6.90 54.56
C LYS A 756 -15.65 6.60 55.22
N LEU A 757 -14.56 6.60 54.44
CA LEU A 757 -13.21 6.43 55.00
C LEU A 757 -12.82 7.62 55.86
N HIS A 758 -13.15 8.84 55.45
CA HIS A 758 -12.91 10.05 56.24
C HIS A 758 -13.67 10.03 57.57
N GLU A 759 -14.96 9.66 57.54
CA GLU A 759 -15.79 9.50 58.74
C GLU A 759 -15.21 8.42 59.68
N ARG A 760 -14.74 7.29 59.13
CA ARG A 760 -14.09 6.25 59.94
C ARG A 760 -12.79 6.72 60.58
N ILE A 761 -11.97 7.49 59.85
CA ILE A 761 -10.74 8.08 60.37
C ILE A 761 -11.06 9.05 61.51
N GLN A 762 -12.04 9.94 61.34
CA GLN A 762 -12.46 10.85 62.42
C GLN A 762 -12.93 10.10 63.67
N ASN A 763 -13.72 9.04 63.50
CA ASN A 763 -14.18 8.22 64.62
C ASN A 763 -13.00 7.55 65.35
N LEU A 764 -12.02 7.02 64.61
CA LEU A 764 -10.81 6.44 65.22
C LEU A 764 -9.95 7.49 65.92
N ASP A 765 -9.83 8.70 65.38
CA ASP A 765 -9.13 9.80 66.04
C ASP A 765 -9.81 10.22 67.34
N ASN A 766 -11.16 10.23 67.37
CA ASN A 766 -11.93 10.49 68.59
C ASN A 766 -11.72 9.38 69.64
N GLU A 767 -11.77 8.10 69.26
CA GLU A 767 -11.46 6.97 70.14
C GLU A 767 -10.02 7.06 70.69
N LEU A 768 -9.07 7.45 69.84
CA LEU A 768 -7.67 7.61 70.22
C LEU A 768 -7.49 8.80 71.19
N LYS A 769 -8.24 9.88 70.99
CA LYS A 769 -8.27 11.01 71.92
C LYS A 769 -8.84 10.61 73.28
N GLU A 770 -9.95 9.88 73.32
CA GLU A 770 -10.53 9.37 74.58
C GLU A 770 -9.57 8.45 75.33
N THR A 771 -8.88 7.55 74.64
CA THR A 771 -7.90 6.65 75.26
C THR A 771 -6.69 7.41 75.81
N ARG A 772 -6.22 8.46 75.11
CA ARG A 772 -5.18 9.36 75.62
C ARG A 772 -5.64 10.12 76.87
N GLU A 773 -6.86 10.64 76.88
CA GLU A 773 -7.41 11.34 78.06
C GLU A 773 -7.54 10.40 79.27
N LYS A 774 -8.02 9.16 79.05
CA LYS A 774 -8.05 8.12 80.10
C LYS A 774 -6.64 7.79 80.61
N LEU A 775 -5.65 7.69 79.71
CA LEU A 775 -4.27 7.43 80.09
C LEU A 775 -3.69 8.58 80.93
N ILE A 776 -3.93 9.83 80.55
CA ILE A 776 -3.50 11.02 81.31
C ILE A 776 -4.12 11.00 82.72
N LYS A 777 -5.42 10.70 82.82
CA LYS A 777 -6.12 10.60 84.12
C LYS A 777 -5.50 9.52 85.02
N ASN A 778 -5.21 8.35 84.46
CA ASN A 778 -4.55 7.27 85.19
C ASN A 778 -3.11 7.65 85.61
N LEU A 779 -2.37 8.36 84.76
CA LEU A 779 -1.02 8.85 85.10
C LEU A 779 -1.05 9.89 86.21
N THR A 780 -2.03 10.79 86.23
CA THR A 780 -2.22 11.74 87.34
C THR A 780 -2.56 11.03 88.64
N GLU A 781 -3.43 10.02 88.59
CA GLU A 781 -3.79 9.22 89.77
C GLU A 781 -2.58 8.42 90.30
N ILE A 782 -1.77 7.83 89.41
CA ILE A 782 -0.51 7.17 89.80
C ILE A 782 0.46 8.17 90.45
N LYS A 783 0.53 9.42 89.96
CA LYS A 783 1.39 10.45 90.54
C LYS A 783 0.91 10.85 91.94
N GLU A 784 -0.39 11.00 92.15
CA GLU A 784 -0.98 11.24 93.47
C GLU A 784 -0.73 10.08 94.43
N LEU A 785 -0.95 8.84 94.00
CA LEU A 785 -0.65 7.65 94.80
C LEU A 785 0.84 7.54 95.14
N ARG A 786 1.75 7.93 94.24
CA ARG A 786 3.19 8.01 94.53
C ARG A 786 3.50 9.07 95.59
N SER A 787 2.85 10.22 95.54
CA SER A 787 3.00 11.28 96.55
C SER A 787 2.53 10.80 97.92
N ILE A 788 1.34 10.18 97.98
CA ILE A 788 0.78 9.59 99.21
C ILE A 788 1.70 8.49 99.75
N LYS A 789 2.19 7.59 98.88
CA LYS A 789 3.15 6.55 99.27
C LYS A 789 4.42 7.16 99.86
N HIS A 790 4.96 8.20 99.23
CA HIS A 790 6.16 8.87 99.74
C HIS A 790 5.91 9.52 101.10
N SER A 791 4.80 10.23 101.27
CA SER A 791 4.38 10.80 102.56
C SER A 791 4.27 9.74 103.65
N ASN A 792 3.58 8.63 103.36
CA ASN A 792 3.45 7.51 104.29
C ASN A 792 4.81 6.87 104.60
N GLN A 793 5.71 6.79 103.62
CA GLN A 793 7.05 6.24 103.81
C GLN A 793 7.89 7.14 104.72
N VAL A 794 7.79 8.46 104.57
CA VAL A 794 8.39 9.45 105.48
C VAL A 794 7.80 9.31 106.89
N GLU A 795 6.49 9.21 107.03
CA GLU A 795 5.82 9.03 108.33
C GLU A 795 6.23 7.71 109.00
N ILE A 796 6.32 6.61 108.26
CA ILE A 796 6.86 5.33 108.74
C ILE A 796 8.30 5.49 109.24
N THR A 797 9.16 6.22 108.51
CA THR A 797 10.54 6.45 108.98
C THR A 797 10.59 7.29 110.25
N LYS A 798 9.71 8.29 110.39
CA LYS A 798 9.57 9.09 111.60
C LYS A 798 9.09 8.25 112.78
N LEU A 799 8.06 7.43 112.58
CA LEU A 799 7.56 6.50 113.60
C LEU A 799 8.62 5.46 113.99
N LYS A 800 9.39 4.92 113.03
CA LYS A 800 10.52 4.02 113.33
C LYS A 800 11.61 4.71 114.15
N PHE A 801 11.89 5.98 113.88
CA PHE A 801 12.81 6.78 114.68
C PHE A 801 12.27 7.02 116.10
N GLU A 802 10.99 7.36 116.24
CA GLU A 802 10.33 7.51 117.54
C GLU A 802 10.31 6.20 118.35
N VAL A 803 10.04 5.06 117.70
CA VAL A 803 10.11 3.73 118.34
C VAL A 803 11.54 3.42 118.80
N LYS A 804 12.56 3.71 117.98
CA LYS A 804 13.96 3.58 118.41
C LYS A 804 14.29 4.50 119.59
N ASN A 805 13.82 5.74 119.57
CA ASN A 805 14.05 6.70 120.64
C ASN A 805 13.35 6.28 121.94
N ARG A 806 12.09 5.82 121.85
CA ARG A 806 11.35 5.24 122.99
C ARG A 806 12.02 3.96 123.49
N SER A 807 12.51 3.10 122.61
CA SER A 807 13.27 1.89 122.99
C SER A 807 14.58 2.27 123.70
N TYR A 808 15.29 3.28 123.24
CA TYR A 808 16.47 3.81 123.92
C TYR A 808 16.13 4.38 125.30
N MET A 809 15.04 5.17 125.41
CA MET A 809 14.52 5.66 126.68
C MET A 809 14.09 4.54 127.62
N ILE A 810 13.41 3.51 127.11
CA ILE A 810 13.06 2.30 127.88
C ILE A 810 14.33 1.63 128.36
N ASN A 811 15.33 1.41 127.50
CA ASN A 811 16.60 0.79 127.90
C ASN A 811 17.35 1.64 128.93
N GLN A 812 17.31 2.96 128.81
CA GLN A 812 17.89 3.89 129.79
C GLN A 812 17.14 3.81 131.12
N LEU A 813 15.81 3.80 131.11
CA LEU A 813 14.97 3.63 132.29
C LEU A 813 15.12 2.24 132.91
N THR A 814 15.23 1.17 132.11
CA THR A 814 15.49 -0.19 132.57
C THR A 814 16.89 -0.30 133.17
N SER A 815 17.88 0.38 132.61
CA SER A 815 19.23 0.47 133.19
C SER A 815 19.21 1.25 134.50
N GLN A 816 18.45 2.36 134.58
CA GLN A 816 18.22 3.09 135.82
C GLN A 816 17.45 2.25 136.84
N MET A 817 16.46 1.45 136.43
CA MET A 817 15.75 0.53 137.30
C MET A 817 16.67 -0.57 137.80
N LYS A 818 17.50 -1.19 136.96
CA LYS A 818 18.51 -2.16 137.39
C LYS A 818 19.50 -1.52 138.35
N LEU A 819 19.97 -0.31 138.08
CA LEU A 819 20.88 0.41 138.96
C LEU A 819 20.19 0.79 140.28
N LYS A 820 18.88 1.09 140.26
CA LYS A 820 18.04 1.31 141.44
C LYS A 820 17.77 0.01 142.20
N GLU A 821 17.54 -1.10 141.53
CA GLU A 821 17.38 -2.44 142.11
C GLU A 821 18.69 -2.93 142.73
N GLU A 822 19.82 -2.69 142.07
CA GLU A 822 21.16 -2.92 142.62
C GLU A 822 21.44 -1.98 143.78
N GLN A 823 21.03 -0.70 143.70
CA GLN A 823 21.07 0.22 144.85
C GLN A 823 20.16 -0.25 145.98
N PHE A 824 18.96 -0.76 145.72
CA PHE A 824 18.03 -1.28 146.73
C PHE A 824 18.51 -2.61 147.30
N SER A 825 19.12 -3.48 146.50
CA SER A 825 19.75 -4.73 146.91
C SER A 825 21.01 -4.47 147.73
N ALA A 826 21.84 -3.50 147.30
CA ALA A 826 22.99 -3.02 148.05
C ALA A 826 22.55 -2.30 149.33
N LYS A 827 21.46 -1.53 149.30
CA LYS A 827 20.89 -0.85 150.47
C LYS A 827 20.22 -1.83 151.43
N SER A 828 19.55 -2.88 150.95
CA SER A 828 18.98 -3.96 151.75
C SER A 828 20.07 -4.83 152.37
N LYS A 829 21.11 -5.20 151.60
CA LYS A 829 22.30 -5.89 152.12
C LYS A 829 23.09 -5.02 153.09
N ALA A 830 23.21 -3.72 152.83
CA ALA A 830 23.82 -2.76 153.74
C ALA A 830 22.94 -2.50 154.97
N GLU A 831 21.61 -2.51 154.87
CA GLU A 831 20.69 -2.39 156.02
C GLU A 831 20.71 -3.66 156.86
N VAL A 832 20.81 -4.86 156.26
CA VAL A 832 21.01 -6.13 156.99
C VAL A 832 22.38 -6.13 157.68
N PHE A 833 23.45 -5.71 156.99
CA PHE A 833 24.79 -5.59 157.58
C PHE A 833 24.86 -4.47 158.63
N GLN A 834 24.14 -3.36 158.44
CA GLN A 834 24.08 -2.23 159.36
C GLN A 834 23.18 -2.53 160.56
N GLN A 835 22.15 -3.38 160.44
CA GLN A 835 21.37 -3.92 161.57
C GLN A 835 22.20 -4.94 162.36
N GLN A 836 22.98 -5.78 161.69
CA GLN A 836 23.86 -6.75 162.34
C GLN A 836 25.03 -6.06 163.08
N VAL A 837 25.64 -5.04 162.48
CA VAL A 837 26.66 -4.18 163.13
C VAL A 837 26.05 -3.23 164.17
N LYS A 838 24.77 -2.83 164.03
CA LYS A 838 24.03 -2.08 165.07
C LYS A 838 23.68 -2.95 166.27
N CYS A 839 23.32 -4.22 166.13
CA CYS A 839 23.12 -5.10 167.30
C CYS A 839 24.42 -5.32 168.08
N ASP A 840 25.55 -5.48 167.39
CA ASP A 840 26.86 -5.74 168.03
C ASP A 840 27.55 -4.47 168.58
N LYS A 841 27.19 -3.27 168.09
CA LYS A 841 27.63 -1.96 168.65
C LYS A 841 26.67 -1.36 169.66
N LEU A 842 25.35 -1.55 169.52
CA LEU A 842 24.36 -1.14 170.52
C LEU A 842 24.44 -1.98 171.81
N MET A 843 25.04 -3.17 171.80
CA MET A 843 25.35 -3.89 173.05
C MET A 843 26.56 -3.33 173.81
N ASN A 844 27.47 -2.61 173.14
CA ASN A 844 28.74 -2.16 173.74
C ASN A 844 28.87 -0.63 173.92
N GLU A 845 28.12 0.22 173.20
CA GLU A 845 28.15 1.69 173.39
C GLU A 845 26.99 2.23 174.27
N LEU A 846 25.93 1.44 174.49
CA LEU A 846 24.85 1.70 175.45
C LEU A 846 25.29 1.57 176.91
N SER A 847 26.51 1.08 177.18
CA SER A 847 27.07 1.07 178.54
C SER A 847 27.96 2.28 178.86
N SER A 848 28.31 3.15 177.89
CA SER A 848 29.30 4.22 178.14
C SER A 848 28.98 5.60 177.55
N ASN A 849 28.23 5.69 176.43
CA ASN A 849 27.89 6.97 175.81
C ASN A 849 26.50 7.52 176.19
N TYR A 850 25.66 6.68 176.81
CA TYR A 850 24.36 7.06 177.40
C TYR A 850 24.52 8.15 178.48
N ASP A 851 25.57 8.10 179.29
CA ASP A 851 25.77 9.07 180.39
C ASP A 851 26.45 10.38 179.95
N THR A 852 27.21 10.37 178.84
CA THR A 852 28.07 11.52 178.50
C THR A 852 27.50 12.42 177.37
N ALA A 853 26.73 11.87 176.42
CA ALA A 853 26.16 12.65 175.31
C ALA A 853 24.84 13.38 175.69
N ARG A 854 24.05 12.82 176.61
CA ARG A 854 22.85 13.45 177.17
C ARG A 854 23.18 14.77 177.90
N MET A 855 24.30 14.83 178.62
CA MET A 855 24.77 16.02 179.34
C MET A 855 25.28 17.15 178.40
N LYS A 856 25.81 16.82 177.21
CA LYS A 856 26.39 17.82 176.29
C LYS A 856 25.40 18.41 175.28
N LEU A 857 24.35 17.68 174.89
CA LEU A 857 23.32 18.18 173.97
C LEU A 857 22.34 19.17 174.66
N VAL A 858 22.04 18.96 175.94
CA VAL A 858 21.31 19.93 176.81
C VAL A 858 22.14 21.21 177.01
N GLY A 859 23.47 21.10 177.03
CA GLY A 859 24.39 22.24 177.19
C GLY A 859 24.56 23.13 175.95
N LEU A 860 24.28 22.63 174.73
CA LEU A 860 24.47 23.39 173.48
C LEU A 860 23.19 24.09 172.98
N LEU A 861 22.00 23.54 173.25
CA LEU A 861 20.71 24.17 172.92
C LEU A 861 20.36 25.35 173.84
N LYS A 862 20.84 25.35 175.09
CA LYS A 862 20.72 26.51 176.02
C LYS A 862 21.69 27.66 175.73
N LYS A 863 22.77 27.43 174.97
CA LYS A 863 23.89 28.40 174.86
C LYS A 863 24.03 29.08 173.49
N LYS A 864 23.30 28.65 172.46
CA LYS A 864 23.34 29.32 171.13
C LYS A 864 21.98 29.56 170.45
N PHE A 865 20.88 28.99 170.94
CA PHE A 865 19.60 29.08 170.24
C PHE A 865 18.39 29.41 171.12
N ASN A 866 18.59 29.76 172.40
CA ASN A 866 17.55 30.25 173.31
C ASN A 866 16.24 29.46 173.21
N VAL A 867 16.37 28.13 173.18
CA VAL A 867 15.24 27.22 173.00
C VAL A 867 14.84 26.68 174.37
N THR A 868 13.70 27.12 174.88
CA THR A 868 13.03 26.48 176.02
C THR A 868 12.30 25.22 175.55
N ILE A 869 12.97 24.07 175.71
CA ILE A 869 12.35 22.74 175.59
C ILE A 869 12.69 21.98 176.89
N SER A 870 11.66 21.44 177.53
CA SER A 870 11.67 20.65 178.77
C SER A 870 12.39 19.32 178.58
N GLU A 871 12.97 18.75 179.66
CA GLU A 871 13.89 17.59 179.68
C GLU A 871 13.29 16.23 179.23
N THR A 872 12.23 16.21 178.43
CA THR A 872 11.47 15.00 178.09
C THR A 872 10.99 14.83 176.64
N ASP A 873 11.28 15.74 175.69
CA ASP A 873 10.71 15.66 174.32
C ASP A 873 11.68 15.24 173.19
N SER A 874 11.12 14.47 172.24
CA SER A 874 11.86 13.68 171.24
C SER A 874 12.25 14.43 169.94
N PHE A 875 13.35 13.98 169.36
CA PHE A 875 14.08 14.53 168.21
C PHE A 875 13.25 14.69 166.91
N ASN A 876 12.10 14.00 166.78
CA ASN A 876 11.31 13.93 165.54
C ASN A 876 10.48 15.18 165.24
N VAL A 877 10.28 16.08 166.20
CA VAL A 877 9.52 17.33 166.00
C VAL A 877 10.34 18.40 165.26
N ILE A 878 11.68 18.27 165.25
CA ILE A 878 12.61 19.29 164.75
C ILE A 878 12.87 19.18 163.24
N ILE A 879 12.73 17.99 162.65
CA ILE A 879 13.06 17.74 161.23
C ILE A 879 11.91 18.06 160.26
N ASN A 880 10.66 18.11 160.72
CA ASN A 880 9.48 18.38 159.89
C ASN A 880 9.30 19.86 159.46
N ALA A 881 10.10 20.78 160.01
CA ALA A 881 10.00 22.21 159.70
C ALA A 881 10.80 22.64 158.44
N LEU A 882 11.70 21.82 157.92
CA LEU A 882 12.70 22.25 156.91
C LEU A 882 12.39 21.82 155.46
N ASN A 883 11.46 20.90 155.23
CA ASN A 883 11.20 20.29 153.91
C ASN A 883 10.10 20.96 153.07
N ARG A 884 9.84 22.27 153.22
CA ARG A 884 8.69 22.94 152.57
C ARG A 884 9.02 24.11 151.62
N LEU A 885 10.14 24.09 150.91
CA LEU A 885 10.53 25.15 149.95
C LEU A 885 11.17 24.62 148.64
N ILE A 886 10.41 23.76 147.94
CA ILE A 886 10.08 23.74 146.49
C ILE A 886 11.10 24.20 145.41
N ASP A 887 11.13 23.36 144.36
CA ASP A 887 11.74 23.43 143.01
C ASP A 887 11.24 24.56 142.05
N GLU A 888 12.09 24.98 141.10
CA GLU A 888 11.82 25.13 139.64
C GLU A 888 12.95 25.94 138.94
N LYS A 889 13.42 25.50 137.75
CA LYS A 889 13.66 26.30 136.51
C LYS A 889 14.71 25.66 135.59
N MET A 890 14.26 25.31 134.39
CA MET A 890 15.05 24.77 133.29
C MET A 890 15.28 25.85 132.21
N ILE A 891 16.35 25.69 131.40
CA ILE A 891 16.55 26.18 130.01
C ILE A 891 17.09 27.62 129.82
N ALA A 892 18.33 27.73 129.31
CA ALA A 892 18.70 28.38 128.04
C ALA A 892 20.24 28.36 127.84
N GLU A 893 20.71 27.87 126.69
CA GLU A 893 21.71 28.49 125.79
C GLU A 893 22.51 27.46 124.96
N MET A 894 22.06 27.36 123.71
CA MET A 894 22.68 26.75 122.55
C MET A 894 23.23 27.91 121.69
N THR A 895 24.48 27.86 121.18
CA THR A 895 24.92 28.24 119.80
C THR A 895 26.44 28.39 119.69
N THR A 896 27.04 27.88 118.59
CA THR A 896 27.83 28.66 117.59
C THR A 896 28.38 27.79 116.44
N LEU A 897 28.61 28.45 115.28
CA LEU A 897 29.32 28.09 114.02
C LEU A 897 28.42 27.50 112.91
N ASN A 898 28.01 28.18 111.82
CA ASN A 898 28.50 29.27 110.95
C ASN A 898 29.64 28.91 109.96
N ILE A 899 29.30 28.66 108.68
CA ILE A 899 30.17 28.82 107.49
C ILE A 899 29.34 29.40 106.32
N ASP A 900 30.00 30.30 105.59
CA ASP A 900 29.50 31.28 104.62
C ASP A 900 28.93 30.69 103.30
N ALA A 901 27.68 31.02 102.99
CA ALA A 901 26.86 30.41 101.92
C ALA A 901 26.99 31.09 100.55
N ARG A 902 27.60 32.27 100.43
CA ARG A 902 27.44 33.13 99.23
C ARG A 902 28.34 32.76 98.04
N SER A 903 29.51 32.15 98.24
CA SER A 903 30.40 31.74 97.14
C SER A 903 29.91 30.48 96.41
N LEU A 904 29.22 29.59 97.13
CA LEU A 904 28.64 28.36 96.56
C LEU A 904 27.39 28.65 95.72
N ILE A 905 26.59 29.64 96.11
CA ILE A 905 25.33 30.00 95.42
C ILE A 905 25.59 30.54 94.00
N ASN A 906 26.71 31.24 93.76
CA ASN A 906 27.00 31.81 92.44
C ASN A 906 27.51 30.77 91.43
N GLU A 907 28.27 29.76 91.86
CA GLU A 907 28.67 28.64 90.98
C GLU A 907 27.50 27.67 90.73
N ILE A 908 26.64 27.45 91.74
CA ILE A 908 25.40 26.66 91.56
C ILE A 908 24.52 27.31 90.50
N LYS A 909 24.34 28.64 90.50
CA LYS A 909 23.55 29.34 89.47
C LYS A 909 24.16 29.28 88.06
N LYS A 910 25.49 29.29 87.94
CA LYS A 910 26.16 29.11 86.63
C LYS A 910 25.97 27.70 86.08
N MET A 911 26.03 26.69 86.94
CA MET A 911 25.75 25.30 86.55
C MET A 911 24.27 25.12 86.20
N GLU A 912 23.36 25.74 86.95
CA GLU A 912 21.91 25.71 86.70
C GLU A 912 21.56 26.28 85.31
N ASN A 913 22.15 27.41 84.92
CA ASN A 913 21.93 27.98 83.57
C ASN A 913 22.49 27.09 82.44
N ARG A 914 23.60 26.37 82.68
CA ARG A 914 24.16 25.41 81.72
C ARG A 914 23.33 24.12 81.64
N ILE A 915 22.78 23.67 82.76
CA ILE A 915 21.86 22.53 82.83
C ILE A 915 20.59 22.87 82.03
N ASN A 916 19.99 24.04 82.28
CA ASN A 916 18.79 24.47 81.57
C ASN A 916 19.01 24.65 80.05
N SER A 917 20.19 25.14 79.64
CA SER A 917 20.53 25.27 78.21
C SER A 917 20.80 23.89 77.56
N ASN A 918 21.31 22.93 78.31
CA ASN A 918 21.50 21.58 77.80
C ASN A 918 20.17 20.81 77.75
N GLU A 919 19.25 21.05 78.69
CA GLU A 919 17.90 20.47 78.66
C GLU A 919 17.15 20.87 77.39
N THR A 920 17.20 22.15 76.98
CA THR A 920 16.56 22.57 75.72
C THR A 920 17.18 21.92 74.50
N THR A 921 18.52 21.73 74.46
CA THR A 921 19.16 21.01 73.36
C THR A 921 18.83 19.51 73.35
N ILE A 922 18.59 18.90 74.51
CA ILE A 922 18.16 17.51 74.62
C ILE A 922 16.72 17.37 74.11
N GLU A 923 15.83 18.28 74.50
CA GLU A 923 14.44 18.31 74.01
C GLU A 923 14.37 18.48 72.48
N ASP A 924 15.19 19.36 71.90
CA ASP A 924 15.29 19.54 70.44
C ASP A 924 15.81 18.28 69.72
N LEU A 925 16.79 17.59 70.31
CA LEU A 925 17.33 16.34 69.75
C LEU A 925 16.34 15.18 69.90
N GLU A 926 15.59 15.10 71.00
CA GLU A 926 14.51 14.13 71.20
C GLU A 926 13.38 14.35 70.19
N MET A 927 13.01 15.61 69.92
CA MET A 927 12.01 15.94 68.91
C MET A 927 12.47 15.55 67.50
N LYS A 928 13.74 15.82 67.14
CA LYS A 928 14.32 15.39 65.85
C LYS A 928 14.40 13.87 65.73
N ASN A 929 14.81 13.16 66.78
CA ASN A 929 14.84 11.70 66.79
C ASN A 929 13.43 11.09 66.67
N ALA A 930 12.42 11.69 67.28
CA ALA A 930 11.03 11.24 67.14
C ALA A 930 10.53 11.41 65.69
N ILE A 931 10.93 12.49 65.00
CA ILE A 931 10.59 12.71 63.58
C ILE A 931 11.29 11.68 62.70
N ILE A 932 12.60 11.45 62.90
CA ILE A 932 13.37 10.47 62.13
C ILE A 932 12.84 9.05 62.35
N SER A 933 12.48 8.68 63.59
CA SER A 933 11.89 7.38 63.90
C SER A 933 10.56 7.17 63.14
N LYS A 934 9.69 8.19 63.12
CA LYS A 934 8.43 8.12 62.36
C LYS A 934 8.66 8.00 60.85
N GLN A 935 9.68 8.67 60.31
CA GLN A 935 10.04 8.56 58.90
C GLN A 935 10.57 7.16 58.56
N ASN A 936 11.39 6.57 59.43
CA ASN A 936 11.90 5.21 59.25
C ASN A 936 10.78 4.15 59.36
N GLU A 937 9.83 4.32 60.28
CA GLU A 937 8.64 3.47 60.36
C GLU A 937 7.76 3.58 59.10
N ALA A 938 7.61 4.78 58.55
CA ALA A 938 6.86 4.99 57.31
C ALA A 938 7.56 4.34 56.10
N LEU A 939 8.89 4.45 56.01
CA LEU A 939 9.68 3.82 54.95
C LEU A 939 9.69 2.29 55.04
N THR A 940 9.84 1.73 56.24
CA THR A 940 9.77 0.28 56.45
C THR A 940 8.39 -0.27 56.10
N LYS A 941 7.31 0.45 56.44
CA LYS A 941 5.95 0.09 56.02
C LYS A 941 5.79 0.14 54.49
N LYS A 942 6.31 1.16 53.82
CA LYS A 942 6.29 1.23 52.34
C LYS A 942 7.08 0.11 51.69
N ASN A 943 8.26 -0.22 52.21
CA ASN A 943 9.06 -1.35 51.70
C ASN A 943 8.32 -2.68 51.86
N SER A 944 7.67 -2.92 53.00
CA SER A 944 6.86 -4.13 53.18
C SER A 944 5.67 -4.21 52.22
N GLN A 945 5.09 -3.05 51.85
CA GLN A 945 4.01 -3.00 50.86
C GLN A 945 4.53 -3.30 49.45
N LEU A 946 5.71 -2.79 49.09
CA LEU A 946 6.34 -3.08 47.80
C LEU A 946 6.76 -4.55 47.68
N GLU A 947 7.28 -5.14 48.75
CA GLU A 947 7.62 -6.56 48.80
C GLU A 947 6.38 -7.44 48.62
N ASN A 948 5.28 -7.12 49.31
CA ASN A 948 4.00 -7.81 49.10
C ASN A 948 3.46 -7.64 47.66
N ALA A 949 3.58 -6.45 47.07
CA ALA A 949 3.16 -6.21 45.69
C ALA A 949 4.02 -7.00 44.69
N GLN A 950 5.32 -7.15 44.96
CA GLN A 950 6.22 -7.97 44.15
C GLN A 950 5.87 -9.46 44.23
N ASP A 951 5.53 -9.96 45.41
CA ASP A 951 5.07 -11.33 45.60
C ASP A 951 3.73 -11.60 44.90
N GLU A 952 2.80 -10.65 44.95
CA GLU A 952 1.55 -10.72 44.19
C GLU A 952 1.82 -10.73 42.69
N LEU A 953 2.69 -9.86 42.18
CA LEU A 953 3.08 -9.83 40.78
C LEU A 953 3.67 -11.17 40.32
N ASN A 954 4.55 -11.78 41.12
CA ASN A 954 5.12 -13.09 40.84
C ASN A 954 4.07 -14.19 40.81
N LYS A 955 3.08 -14.16 41.72
CA LYS A 955 1.93 -15.08 41.69
C LYS A 955 1.10 -14.90 40.42
N TRP A 956 0.87 -13.67 39.99
CA TRP A 956 0.17 -13.37 38.73
C TRP A 956 0.93 -13.87 37.51
N ILE A 957 2.25 -13.70 37.45
CA ILE A 957 3.09 -14.22 36.36
C ILE A 957 3.04 -15.75 36.33
N SER A 958 3.16 -16.42 37.48
CA SER A 958 3.06 -17.88 37.56
C SER A 958 1.69 -18.38 37.12
N TRP A 959 0.62 -17.67 37.49
CA TRP A 959 -0.74 -17.99 37.08
C TRP A 959 -0.94 -17.80 35.56
N ALA A 960 -0.43 -16.70 34.99
CA ALA A 960 -0.48 -16.41 33.57
C ALA A 960 0.25 -17.50 32.74
N ARG A 961 1.45 -17.92 33.19
CA ARG A 961 2.19 -19.04 32.56
C ARG A 961 1.42 -20.36 32.64
N SER A 962 0.73 -20.60 33.76
CA SER A 962 -0.14 -21.78 33.91
C SER A 962 -1.29 -21.75 32.91
N ILE A 963 -1.96 -20.60 32.75
CA ILE A 963 -3.05 -20.43 31.76
C ILE A 963 -2.54 -20.64 30.35
N HIS A 964 -1.42 -20.02 29.99
CA HIS A 964 -0.82 -20.20 28.68
C HIS A 964 -0.59 -21.69 28.40
N ARG A 965 -0.02 -22.42 29.36
CA ARG A 965 0.21 -23.87 29.25
C ARG A 965 -1.09 -24.66 29.09
N HIS A 966 -2.19 -24.23 29.70
CA HIS A 966 -3.50 -24.88 29.53
C HIS A 966 -4.13 -24.57 28.17
N ILE A 967 -3.92 -23.37 27.62
CA ILE A 967 -4.46 -22.99 26.31
C ILE A 967 -3.68 -23.66 25.17
N THR A 968 -2.37 -23.82 25.34
CA THR A 968 -1.45 -24.35 24.32
C THR A 968 -1.15 -25.85 24.50
N ASP A 969 -2.03 -26.58 25.21
CA ASP A 969 -1.92 -28.03 25.46
C ASP A 969 -0.53 -28.50 25.94
N GLY A 970 0.08 -27.72 26.83
CA GLY A 970 1.32 -28.10 27.52
C GLY A 970 2.60 -27.44 27.02
N GLN A 971 2.54 -26.56 26.00
CA GLN A 971 3.73 -25.83 25.54
C GLN A 971 4.29 -24.90 26.63
N VAL A 972 5.61 -24.77 26.64
CA VAL A 972 6.33 -23.90 27.60
C VAL A 972 6.05 -22.44 27.23
N GLY A 973 5.53 -21.67 28.17
CA GLY A 973 5.25 -20.26 27.94
C GLY A 973 6.54 -19.43 27.73
N PRO A 974 6.45 -18.30 27.02
CA PRO A 974 7.60 -17.45 26.74
C PRO A 974 8.28 -16.91 28.02
N HIS A 975 9.58 -16.64 27.94
CA HIS A 975 10.40 -16.24 29.07
C HIS A 975 10.14 -14.79 29.52
N SER A 976 9.85 -13.89 28.58
CA SER A 976 9.48 -12.50 28.86
C SER A 976 8.03 -12.38 29.35
N VAL A 977 7.79 -11.46 30.28
CA VAL A 977 6.44 -11.16 30.80
C VAL A 977 5.60 -10.44 29.73
N ASP A 978 6.24 -9.61 28.90
CA ASP A 978 5.56 -8.87 27.82
C ASP A 978 5.12 -9.82 26.70
N ASP A 979 5.99 -10.78 26.33
CA ASP A 979 5.64 -11.81 25.34
C ASP A 979 4.53 -12.72 25.87
N LEU A 980 4.58 -13.09 27.16
CA LEU A 980 3.52 -13.89 27.78
C LEU A 980 2.18 -13.16 27.74
N LYS A 981 2.18 -11.84 27.98
CA LYS A 981 0.98 -11.02 27.89
C LYS A 981 0.47 -10.97 26.45
N TYR A 982 1.34 -10.72 25.48
CA TYR A 982 0.98 -10.67 24.06
C TYR A 982 0.36 -11.99 23.59
N VAL A 983 0.99 -13.13 23.89
CA VAL A 983 0.50 -14.45 23.46
C VAL A 983 -0.80 -14.82 24.16
N LEU A 984 -0.98 -14.43 25.43
CA LEU A 984 -2.25 -14.62 26.14
C LEU A 984 -3.35 -13.71 25.58
N GLU A 985 -3.06 -12.47 25.21
CA GLU A 985 -4.00 -11.55 24.56
C GLU A 985 -4.39 -12.08 23.18
N GLU A 986 -3.45 -12.56 22.39
CA GLU A 986 -3.70 -13.18 21.08
C GLU A 986 -4.54 -14.45 21.23
N SER A 987 -4.18 -15.33 22.16
CA SER A 987 -4.92 -16.55 22.47
C SER A 987 -6.35 -16.25 22.96
N LEU A 988 -6.51 -15.19 23.77
CA LEU A 988 -7.80 -14.74 24.25
C LEU A 988 -8.64 -14.16 23.10
N MET A 989 -8.03 -13.36 22.22
CA MET A 989 -8.70 -12.77 21.05
C MET A 989 -9.10 -13.86 20.05
N ALA A 990 -8.27 -14.89 19.85
CA ALA A 990 -8.62 -16.08 19.08
C ALA A 990 -9.80 -16.83 19.72
N ALA A 991 -9.77 -17.05 21.04
CA ALA A 991 -10.87 -17.69 21.77
C ALA A 991 -12.18 -16.87 21.70
N ILE A 992 -12.08 -15.53 21.74
CA ILE A 992 -13.21 -14.61 21.56
C ILE A 992 -13.73 -14.65 20.11
N GLY A 993 -12.85 -14.76 19.12
CA GLY A 993 -13.22 -14.96 17.71
C GLY A 993 -13.99 -16.26 17.49
N HIS A 994 -13.63 -17.33 18.22
CA HIS A 994 -14.33 -18.62 18.21
C HIS A 994 -15.54 -18.69 19.15
N ARG A 995 -15.97 -17.58 19.78
CA ARG A 995 -17.08 -17.58 20.76
C ARG A 995 -18.40 -18.11 20.19
N ASN A 996 -18.65 -17.92 18.88
CA ASN A 996 -19.81 -18.50 18.22
C ASN A 996 -19.71 -20.02 18.05
N VAL A 997 -18.50 -20.54 17.81
CA VAL A 997 -18.23 -21.98 17.70
C VAL A 997 -18.28 -22.63 19.08
N LEU A 998 -17.64 -22.03 20.10
CA LEU A 998 -17.71 -22.49 21.48
C LEU A 998 -19.13 -22.46 22.04
N ARG A 999 -19.92 -21.41 21.75
CA ARG A 999 -21.34 -21.34 22.13
C ARG A 999 -22.16 -22.43 21.45
N LYS A 1000 -21.92 -22.70 20.16
CA LYS A 1000 -22.56 -23.82 19.45
C LYS A 1000 -22.15 -25.17 20.03
N LEU A 1001 -20.88 -25.35 20.36
CA LEU A 1001 -20.33 -26.58 20.93
C LEU A 1001 -20.87 -26.81 22.35
N ASP A 1002 -21.02 -25.76 23.16
CA ASP A 1002 -21.68 -25.82 24.46
C ASP A 1002 -23.18 -26.08 24.37
N ILE A 1003 -23.87 -25.51 23.37
CA ILE A 1003 -25.27 -25.86 23.07
C ILE A 1003 -25.35 -27.34 22.73
N ILE A 1004 -24.50 -27.84 21.83
CA ILE A 1004 -24.47 -29.26 21.45
C ILE A 1004 -24.11 -30.16 22.64
N ARG A 1005 -23.16 -29.77 23.50
CA ARG A 1005 -22.81 -30.51 24.72
C ARG A 1005 -23.98 -30.54 25.70
N ARG A 1006 -24.70 -29.42 25.87
CA ARG A 1006 -25.91 -29.36 26.70
C ARG A 1006 -27.05 -30.18 26.10
N GLU A 1007 -27.30 -30.10 24.80
CA GLU A 1007 -28.29 -30.89 24.09
C GLU A 1007 -27.96 -32.38 24.19
N LYS A 1008 -26.70 -32.78 23.98
CA LYS A 1008 -26.23 -34.16 24.21
C LYS A 1008 -26.43 -34.60 25.66
N LYS A 1009 -26.20 -33.72 26.63
CA LYS A 1009 -26.43 -34.00 28.06
C LYS A 1009 -27.92 -34.11 28.40
N ILE A 1010 -28.78 -33.30 27.78
CA ILE A 1010 -30.23 -33.35 27.91
C ILE A 1010 -30.77 -34.62 27.25
N LEU A 1011 -30.30 -34.98 26.06
CA LEU A 1011 -30.69 -36.21 25.34
C LEU A 1011 -30.23 -37.46 26.08
N ASN A 1012 -29.05 -37.42 26.73
CA ASN A 1012 -28.58 -38.48 27.61
C ASN A 1012 -29.19 -38.42 29.03
N SER A 1013 -30.02 -37.42 29.34
CA SER A 1013 -30.73 -37.36 30.61
C SER A 1013 -31.67 -38.54 30.73
N PRO A 1014 -31.78 -39.18 31.91
CA PRO A 1014 -32.70 -40.30 32.14
C PRO A 1014 -34.16 -39.95 31.81
N MET A 1015 -34.53 -38.67 31.90
CA MET A 1015 -35.88 -38.20 31.56
C MET A 1015 -36.12 -38.16 30.04
N ALA A 1016 -35.15 -37.69 29.25
CA ALA A 1016 -35.24 -37.69 27.79
C ALA A 1016 -35.16 -39.11 27.20
N ARG A 1017 -34.29 -39.97 27.76
CA ARG A 1017 -34.28 -41.41 27.41
C ARG A 1017 -35.62 -42.08 27.65
N LYS A 1018 -36.29 -41.82 28.78
CA LYS A 1018 -37.64 -42.36 29.06
C LYS A 1018 -38.71 -41.87 28.09
N CYS A 1019 -38.59 -40.66 27.55
CA CYS A 1019 -39.51 -40.14 26.52
C CYS A 1019 -39.24 -40.75 25.14
N ILE A 1020 -38.00 -41.13 24.84
CA ILE A 1020 -37.59 -41.75 23.57
C ILE A 1020 -37.84 -43.27 23.58
N GLU A 1021 -37.69 -43.93 24.74
CA GLU A 1021 -37.83 -45.39 24.90
C GLU A 1021 -39.29 -45.86 25.10
N LYS A 1022 -40.27 -44.96 25.12
CA LYS A 1022 -41.70 -45.33 25.27
C LYS A 1022 -42.57 -44.77 24.17
N VAL A 1023 -42.41 -45.31 22.95
CA VAL A 1023 -43.56 -45.51 22.07
C VAL A 1023 -43.51 -46.95 21.54
N PRO A 1024 -44.38 -47.85 22.05
CA PRO A 1024 -44.53 -49.17 21.48
C PRO A 1024 -45.21 -49.05 20.11
N THR A 1025 -44.69 -49.83 19.19
CA THR A 1025 -45.14 -50.06 17.82
C THR A 1025 -46.65 -50.29 17.72
N GLN A 1026 -47.36 -49.36 17.08
CA GLN A 1026 -48.49 -49.70 16.22
C GLN A 1026 -48.31 -49.02 14.87
N ASN A 1027 -48.17 -49.89 13.86
CA ASN A 1027 -48.02 -49.59 12.45
C ASN A 1027 -49.17 -48.70 11.95
N ARG A 1028 -48.88 -47.42 11.76
CA ARG A 1028 -49.23 -46.70 10.54
C ARG A 1028 -48.03 -45.83 10.17
N PRO A 1029 -47.51 -45.89 8.94
CA PRO A 1029 -46.43 -45.01 8.51
C PRO A 1029 -46.97 -43.59 8.54
N SER A 1030 -46.73 -42.91 9.66
CA SER A 1030 -46.95 -41.48 9.74
C SER A 1030 -46.03 -40.87 8.72
N ILE A 1031 -46.56 -40.03 7.83
CA ILE A 1031 -45.73 -39.29 6.87
C ILE A 1031 -44.84 -38.26 7.57
N ARG A 1032 -45.06 -38.03 8.87
CA ARG A 1032 -44.37 -37.02 9.68
C ARG A 1032 -42.86 -37.21 9.80
N PRO A 1033 -42.28 -38.42 10.02
CA PRO A 1033 -40.84 -38.61 10.01
C PRO A 1033 -40.23 -38.38 8.62
N VAL A 1034 -40.97 -38.72 7.55
CA VAL A 1034 -40.55 -38.45 6.17
C VAL A 1034 -40.59 -36.95 5.86
N ILE A 1035 -41.64 -36.25 6.29
CA ILE A 1035 -41.73 -34.78 6.19
C ILE A 1035 -40.64 -34.11 7.03
N LEU A 1036 -40.35 -34.59 8.23
CA LEU A 1036 -39.28 -34.04 9.08
C LEU A 1036 -37.90 -34.30 8.48
N ALA A 1037 -37.68 -35.49 7.90
CA ALA A 1037 -36.47 -35.80 7.14
C ALA A 1037 -36.35 -34.88 5.92
N LEU A 1038 -37.41 -34.72 5.11
CA LEU A 1038 -37.41 -33.83 3.95
C LEU A 1038 -37.23 -32.36 4.33
N MET A 1039 -37.85 -31.89 5.42
CA MET A 1039 -37.65 -30.52 5.94
C MET A 1039 -36.23 -30.32 6.45
N TRP A 1040 -35.64 -31.32 7.08
CA TRP A 1040 -34.26 -31.27 7.57
C TRP A 1040 -33.25 -31.31 6.42
N THR A 1041 -33.45 -32.19 5.43
CA THR A 1041 -32.66 -32.25 4.21
C THR A 1041 -32.79 -30.95 3.41
N ARG A 1042 -33.99 -30.37 3.31
CA ARG A 1042 -34.20 -29.07 2.66
C ARG A 1042 -33.54 -27.93 3.42
N ARG A 1043 -33.54 -27.94 4.76
CA ARG A 1043 -32.77 -26.98 5.57
C ARG A 1043 -31.27 -27.13 5.33
N LEU A 1044 -30.76 -28.36 5.31
CA LEU A 1044 -29.35 -28.64 5.00
C LEU A 1044 -28.97 -28.18 3.58
N GLN A 1045 -29.86 -28.37 2.61
CA GLN A 1045 -29.65 -27.89 1.23
C GLN A 1045 -29.67 -26.35 1.13
N ILE A 1046 -30.52 -25.67 1.91
CA ILE A 1046 -30.50 -24.20 2.04
C ILE A 1046 -29.20 -23.73 2.71
N PHE A 1047 -28.76 -24.41 3.77
CA PHE A 1047 -27.49 -24.10 4.46
C PHE A 1047 -26.25 -24.37 3.61
N GLY A 1048 -26.31 -25.38 2.73
CA GLY A 1048 -25.25 -25.68 1.76
C GLY A 1048 -25.33 -24.86 0.47
N SER A 1049 -26.23 -23.86 0.39
CA SER A 1049 -26.43 -22.99 -0.79
C SER A 1049 -26.82 -23.71 -2.09
N TYR A 1050 -27.32 -24.95 -1.99
CA TYR A 1050 -27.72 -25.76 -3.16
C TYR A 1050 -29.19 -25.54 -3.58
N LEU A 1051 -30.00 -24.86 -2.76
CA LEU A 1051 -31.33 -24.38 -3.13
C LEU A 1051 -31.50 -22.91 -2.73
N THR A 1052 -31.86 -22.04 -3.68
CA THR A 1052 -32.32 -20.68 -3.41
C THR A 1052 -33.66 -20.74 -2.66
N SER A 1053 -33.78 -19.94 -1.60
CA SER A 1053 -34.96 -19.90 -0.72
C SER A 1053 -36.24 -19.60 -1.52
N ALA A 1054 -37.07 -20.62 -1.75
CA ALA A 1054 -38.33 -20.48 -2.49
C ALA A 1054 -39.48 -19.83 -1.69
N TYR A 1055 -39.22 -19.21 -0.53
CA TYR A 1055 -40.21 -18.40 0.18
C TYR A 1055 -39.76 -16.93 0.22
N LYS A 1056 -39.99 -16.22 -0.88
CA LYS A 1056 -40.39 -14.81 -0.80
C LYS A 1056 -41.87 -14.79 -0.43
N CYS A 1057 -42.18 -14.77 0.86
CA CYS A 1057 -43.45 -14.19 1.30
C CYS A 1057 -43.32 -12.67 1.13
N GLY A 1058 -43.64 -12.17 -0.06
CA GLY A 1058 -44.08 -10.79 -0.20
C GLY A 1058 -45.54 -10.69 0.24
N PRO A 1059 -45.95 -9.61 0.94
CA PRO A 1059 -47.33 -9.21 0.94
C PRO A 1059 -47.65 -8.43 -0.35
N ASN A 1060 -48.82 -8.71 -0.92
CA ASN A 1060 -49.51 -8.01 -2.02
C ASN A 1060 -48.98 -8.44 -3.43
N GLU A 1061 -49.74 -9.13 -4.28
CA GLU A 1061 -50.99 -8.68 -4.89
C GLU A 1061 -51.73 -9.87 -5.54
N SER A 1062 -52.99 -9.59 -5.84
CA SER A 1062 -54.14 -10.44 -6.16
C SER A 1062 -54.04 -11.40 -7.35
N ASN A 1063 -54.80 -12.50 -7.20
CA ASN A 1063 -55.64 -13.18 -8.21
C ASN A 1063 -55.01 -13.50 -9.58
N THR A 1064 -54.87 -14.79 -9.86
CA THR A 1064 -55.82 -15.52 -10.72
C THR A 1064 -55.50 -17.02 -10.70
N PHE A 1065 -56.54 -17.80 -10.44
CA PHE A 1065 -56.65 -19.23 -10.70
C PHE A 1065 -56.56 -19.46 -12.23
N ASP A 1066 -55.86 -20.51 -12.69
CA ASP A 1066 -56.51 -21.64 -13.38
C ASP A 1066 -55.52 -22.77 -13.76
N GLU A 1067 -56.02 -23.99 -13.56
CA GLU A 1067 -55.83 -25.22 -14.37
C GLU A 1067 -54.44 -25.87 -14.55
N GLU A 1068 -54.17 -26.94 -13.79
CA GLU A 1068 -54.29 -28.36 -14.22
C GLU A 1068 -53.37 -29.30 -13.40
N ILE A 1069 -54.02 -30.24 -12.68
CA ILE A 1069 -53.53 -31.48 -12.02
C ILE A 1069 -52.64 -31.35 -10.77
#